data_AF-A0A961HTB6-F1
#
_entry.id   AF-A0A961HTB6-F1
#
_cell.length_a   1.000
_cell.length_b   1.000
_cell.length_c   1.000
_cell.angle_alpha   90.00
_cell.angle_beta   90.00
_cell.angle_gamma   90.00
#
_symmetry.space_group_name_H-M   'P 1'
#
loop_
_entity.id
_entity.type
_entity.pdbx_description
1 polymer ?
#
loop_
_entity_poly.entity_id
_entity_poly.type
_entity_poly.pdbx_seq_one_letter_code
_entity_poly.pdbx_strand_id
1 'polypeptide(L)'
;MKASNHLWKNQLADRIADDLGREIDIFETEMDLRRQGKIDEKLFAETRLRRGAYGQRYDNGQRHDGLRTRDLPYPDHASKGPNTVWDAPGMLRIKIPYGGMSAEQCEVLAELAEEYSDGIAHVTTRQDFQLHFIHIDDTPGIMRRLAAVGITTREACGNSVRNVTACPIAGVCHSEAFDVTPYAKALTYFLLGHPDTYDFGRKFKIAFSGCGDNGCGLTGLHDLGLIAVTREENGVTRRGFKYFVGGGLGAVPHQARLLDEFVTEEELLPLTQAVCRVFARLGEKKNRARARVKFLVAKLGMDEFRQLVHAERKILPPDARWTAYLDDLNAVYSEGALREPGSLNGNRPEGFEDFLRYNVYHQRQQGYSTVTLKLPLGDITATQLRALADISRKYIKDTIRTTVEQNMVLRWVSDSDLPALFTDLKQAGLATVGAGAVTDIVACPGTDTCKLGISASRGLAGELMRQFDSGEIELNEIIDRLHIKISGCFNSCGQHHVADLGFYGVSRKVGDHTVPHFQVVLGGQWEHNAGSYGLPIAAIPSKRIPDVIRMLARQYGELRGDNESFHAFVRRVGKGEIKKWLQPFTEVPAYGENRSMYSDWGDPREYTIGDMGVGECAGEVVSRVDFDLAGAEREAFEAQLQLDAGEYQKAGELAYLSMVHAAAALVRLQNLDVGEDPKVIVPEFQKRFVDSGLFADPYAGNKFASYLFAAHDGQPESFSAESARYRIEEAGLFIEAVHSCNVRVGNQSNTAGTLSVPKFAVDATRRSESV
;
A
#
# COMPACT_ATOMS: atom_id res chain seq x y z
N MET A 1 13.52 28.16 -0.77
CA MET A 1 12.67 28.99 0.11
C MET A 1 11.42 28.15 0.32
N LYS A 2 11.26 27.45 1.45
CA LYS A 2 10.11 26.56 1.67
C LYS A 2 8.84 27.41 1.59
N ALA A 3 8.09 27.30 0.50
CA ALA A 3 6.87 28.08 0.34
C ALA A 3 5.90 27.66 1.46
N SER A 4 5.42 28.62 2.24
CA SER A 4 4.48 28.37 3.33
C SER A 4 3.24 27.68 2.78
N ASN A 5 2.77 26.61 3.43
CA ASN A 5 1.59 25.83 3.02
C ASN A 5 0.36 26.69 2.68
N HIS A 6 0.21 27.82 3.38
CA HIS A 6 -0.88 28.77 3.17
C HIS A 6 -0.89 29.38 1.75
N LEU A 7 0.26 29.49 1.09
CA LEU A 7 0.33 29.99 -0.29
C LEU A 7 -0.25 28.98 -1.27
N TRP A 8 0.06 27.70 -1.10
CA TRP A 8 -0.43 26.64 -1.99
C TRP A 8 -1.95 26.46 -1.91
N LYS A 9 -2.52 26.62 -0.72
CA LYS A 9 -3.98 26.58 -0.52
C LYS A 9 -4.71 27.57 -1.43
N ASN A 10 -4.22 28.81 -1.52
CA ASN A 10 -4.85 29.84 -2.35
C ASN A 10 -4.45 29.73 -3.83
N GLN A 11 -3.20 29.37 -4.13
CA GLN A 11 -2.68 29.32 -5.50
C GLN A 11 -3.23 28.14 -6.32
N LEU A 12 -3.59 27.04 -5.66
CA LEU A 12 -4.03 25.81 -6.33
C LEU A 12 -5.52 25.52 -6.13
N ALA A 13 -6.27 26.40 -5.45
CA ALA A 13 -7.69 26.19 -5.17
C ALA A 13 -8.48 25.84 -6.45
N ASP A 14 -8.25 26.59 -7.54
CA ASP A 14 -8.97 26.40 -8.81
C ASP A 14 -8.54 25.13 -9.59
N ARG A 15 -7.50 24.43 -9.13
CA ARG A 15 -6.93 23.24 -9.78
C ARG A 15 -7.19 21.94 -9.01
N ILE A 16 -7.73 22.03 -7.80
CA ILE A 16 -7.96 20.90 -6.91
C ILE A 16 -9.46 20.63 -6.87
N ALA A 17 -9.87 19.37 -6.98
CA ALA A 17 -11.27 19.00 -6.78
C ALA A 17 -11.71 19.34 -5.34
N ASP A 18 -12.91 19.90 -5.18
CA ASP A 18 -13.42 20.41 -3.89
C ASP A 18 -13.37 19.36 -2.77
N ASP A 19 -13.64 18.10 -3.09
CA ASP A 19 -13.60 16.99 -2.15
C ASP A 19 -12.18 16.69 -1.64
N LEU A 20 -11.18 16.71 -2.53
CA LEU A 20 -9.77 16.56 -2.18
C LEU A 20 -9.25 17.78 -1.41
N GLY A 21 -9.64 18.99 -1.80
CA GLY A 21 -9.29 20.21 -1.09
C GLY A 21 -9.82 20.20 0.35
N ARG A 22 -11.09 19.84 0.51
CA ARG A 22 -11.73 19.66 1.83
C ARG A 22 -11.03 18.58 2.64
N GLU A 23 -10.68 17.44 2.06
CA GLU A 23 -9.95 16.38 2.77
C GLU A 23 -8.60 16.86 3.34
N ILE A 24 -7.87 17.68 2.59
CA ILE A 24 -6.58 18.21 3.05
C ILE A 24 -6.80 19.23 4.17
N ASP A 25 -7.81 20.08 4.06
CA ASP A 25 -8.20 21.02 5.10
C ASP A 25 -8.59 20.29 6.40
N ILE A 26 -9.34 19.19 6.30
CA ILE A 26 -9.68 18.32 7.44
C ILE A 26 -8.40 17.85 8.14
N PHE A 27 -7.43 17.38 7.35
CA PHE A 27 -6.19 16.85 7.91
C PHE A 27 -5.34 17.93 8.60
N GLU A 28 -5.32 19.16 8.06
CA GLU A 28 -4.68 20.30 8.74
C GLU A 28 -5.34 20.60 10.09
N THR A 29 -6.67 20.62 10.15
CA THR A 29 -7.39 20.81 11.42
C THR A 29 -7.07 19.68 12.41
N GLU A 30 -7.01 18.43 11.96
CA GLU A 30 -6.63 17.28 12.80
C GLU A 30 -5.20 17.41 13.35
N MET A 31 -4.26 17.92 12.55
CA MET A 31 -2.90 18.22 12.99
C MET A 31 -2.87 19.31 14.07
N ASP A 32 -3.66 20.38 13.91
CA ASP A 32 -3.76 21.46 14.89
C ASP A 32 -4.36 20.99 16.21
N LEU A 33 -5.42 20.17 16.13
CA LEU A 33 -6.04 19.55 17.30
C LEU A 33 -5.07 18.59 18.01
N ARG A 34 -4.29 17.80 17.26
CA ARG A 34 -3.23 16.95 17.83
C ARG A 34 -2.17 17.78 18.55
N ARG A 35 -1.76 18.92 17.99
CA ARG A 35 -0.78 19.85 18.59
C ARG A 35 -1.30 20.45 19.91
N GLN A 36 -2.62 20.67 20.01
CA GLN A 36 -3.29 21.12 21.23
C GLN A 36 -3.55 20.00 22.25
N GLY A 37 -3.24 18.74 21.92
CA GLY A 37 -3.52 17.58 22.78
C GLY A 37 -5.00 17.18 22.82
N LYS A 38 -5.80 17.63 21.85
CA LYS A 38 -7.24 17.33 21.76
C LYS A 38 -7.56 16.04 21.00
N ILE A 39 -6.62 15.53 20.20
CA ILE A 39 -6.72 14.22 19.55
C ILE A 39 -5.68 13.29 20.17
N ASP A 40 -6.13 12.09 20.56
CA ASP A 40 -5.26 11.03 21.08
C ASP A 40 -4.24 10.55 20.03
N GLU A 41 -3.03 10.21 20.47
CA GLU A 41 -1.94 9.78 19.57
C GLU A 41 -2.31 8.53 18.77
N LYS A 42 -3.04 7.58 19.35
CA LYS A 42 -3.43 6.34 18.66
C LYS A 42 -4.33 6.63 17.47
N LEU A 43 -5.30 7.52 17.68
CA LEU A 43 -6.24 7.97 16.66
C LEU A 43 -5.52 8.77 15.57
N PHE A 44 -4.74 9.77 15.98
CA PHE A 44 -3.98 10.60 15.04
C PHE A 44 -2.97 9.79 14.22
N ALA A 45 -2.31 8.80 14.83
CA ALA A 45 -1.39 7.91 14.12
C ALA A 45 -2.09 7.19 12.97
N GLU A 46 -3.30 6.65 13.17
CA GLU A 46 -4.06 6.02 12.08
C GLU A 46 -4.54 7.05 11.05
N THR A 47 -4.95 8.25 11.48
CA THR A 47 -5.31 9.36 10.58
C THR A 47 -4.16 9.72 9.63
N ARG A 48 -2.96 10.03 10.15
CA ARG A 48 -1.79 10.37 9.31
C ARG A 48 -1.35 9.19 8.43
N LEU A 49 -1.46 7.95 8.93
CA LEU A 49 -1.18 6.76 8.14
C LEU A 49 -2.15 6.62 6.96
N ARG A 50 -3.43 6.94 7.14
CA ARG A 50 -4.39 7.00 6.04
C ARG A 50 -4.11 8.14 5.06
N ARG A 51 -3.24 9.09 5.37
CA ARG A 51 -2.73 10.10 4.42
C ARG A 51 -1.34 9.75 3.87
N GLY A 52 -0.90 8.51 4.06
CA GLY A 52 0.40 8.06 3.55
C GLY A 52 1.60 8.49 4.41
N ALA A 53 1.39 9.28 5.47
CA ALA A 53 2.45 9.83 6.32
C ALA A 53 2.82 8.84 7.44
N TYR A 54 4.08 8.42 7.42
CA TYR A 54 4.55 7.24 8.10
C TYR A 54 5.86 7.51 8.84
N GLY A 55 6.00 7.06 10.09
CA GLY A 55 7.23 7.27 10.85
C GLY A 55 8.38 6.42 10.30
N GLN A 56 9.56 7.01 10.16
CA GLN A 56 10.75 6.31 9.65
C GLN A 56 11.78 6.02 10.75
N ARG A 57 12.77 5.17 10.43
CA ARG A 57 13.93 4.90 11.29
C ARG A 57 14.89 6.08 11.24
N TYR A 58 15.47 6.40 12.39
CA TYR A 58 16.58 7.33 12.53
C TYR A 58 17.74 6.61 13.20
N ASP A 59 18.91 6.70 12.60
CA ASP A 59 20.13 6.15 13.16
C ASP A 59 20.65 7.11 14.25
N ASN A 60 20.18 6.94 15.48
CA ASN A 60 20.66 7.68 16.66
C ASN A 60 20.58 9.22 16.53
N GLY A 61 19.54 9.74 15.86
CA GLY A 61 19.39 11.18 15.70
C GLY A 61 20.19 11.79 14.57
N GLN A 62 20.75 10.98 13.70
CA GLN A 62 21.37 11.47 12.48
C GLN A 62 20.43 11.23 11.30
N ARG A 63 20.32 12.22 10.43
CA ARG A 63 19.71 12.09 9.10
C ARG A 63 20.75 12.35 8.03
N HIS A 64 20.73 11.58 6.95
CA HIS A 64 21.48 11.90 5.75
C HIS A 64 20.54 12.66 4.80
N ASP A 65 20.88 13.88 4.41
CA ASP A 65 20.00 14.76 3.59
C ASP A 65 20.25 14.64 2.08
N GLY A 66 20.94 13.59 1.66
CA GLY A 66 21.42 13.41 0.28
C GLY A 66 22.78 14.05 -0.02
N LEU A 67 23.32 14.90 0.87
CA LEU A 67 24.63 15.56 0.70
C LEU A 67 25.59 15.32 1.86
N ARG A 68 25.08 15.30 3.10
CA ARG A 68 25.85 15.07 4.33
C ARG A 68 24.97 14.54 5.45
N THR A 69 25.59 13.81 6.37
CA THR A 69 24.98 13.47 7.66
C THR A 69 24.79 14.74 8.49
N ARG A 70 23.59 14.94 9.03
CA ARG A 70 23.23 16.03 9.95
C ARG A 70 22.68 15.47 11.24
N ASP A 71 23.04 16.08 12.35
CA ASP A 71 22.39 15.84 13.64
C ASP A 71 20.98 16.45 13.63
N LEU A 72 20.01 15.70 14.16
CA LEU A 72 18.65 16.13 14.43
C LEU A 72 18.64 16.77 15.82
N PRO A 73 18.29 18.06 15.95
CA PRO A 73 18.10 18.67 17.26
C PRO A 73 16.84 18.04 17.89
N TYR A 74 17.04 17.21 18.91
CA TYR A 74 15.96 16.70 19.75
C TYR A 74 15.88 17.53 21.04
N PRO A 75 14.68 17.70 21.63
CA PRO A 75 14.57 18.17 23.01
C PRO A 75 15.28 17.19 23.98
N ASP A 76 15.75 17.71 25.13
CA ASP A 76 16.73 17.12 26.09
C ASP A 76 16.43 15.73 26.71
N HIS A 77 15.50 14.95 26.15
CA HIS A 77 15.20 13.59 26.55
C HIS A 77 15.47 12.63 25.39
N ALA A 78 16.33 11.64 25.63
CA ALA A 78 16.72 10.66 24.62
C ALA A 78 15.52 9.85 24.11
N SER A 79 15.17 10.00 22.84
CA SER A 79 14.27 9.10 22.12
C SER A 79 15.03 8.33 21.04
N LYS A 80 15.79 7.33 21.47
CA LYS A 80 16.29 6.27 20.57
C LYS A 80 15.12 5.36 20.20
N GLY A 81 14.90 5.06 18.92
CA GLY A 81 13.90 4.08 18.51
C GLY A 81 12.46 4.47 18.89
N PRO A 82 11.58 3.53 19.29
CA PRO A 82 10.11 3.51 19.11
C PRO A 82 9.28 4.73 19.56
N ASN A 83 9.86 5.70 20.24
CA ASN A 83 9.21 6.94 20.72
C ASN A 83 9.52 8.13 19.82
N THR A 84 9.46 7.94 18.49
CA THR A 84 9.52 9.07 17.57
C THR A 84 8.34 9.98 17.89
N VAL A 85 8.61 11.25 18.20
CA VAL A 85 7.55 12.26 18.38
C VAL A 85 6.68 12.31 17.12
N TRP A 86 5.38 12.57 17.29
CA TRP A 86 4.38 12.45 16.23
C TRP A 86 4.65 13.34 15.01
N ASP A 87 5.43 14.41 15.21
CA ASP A 87 5.83 15.42 14.24
C ASP A 87 7.21 15.21 13.62
N ALA A 88 7.96 14.19 14.07
CA ALA A 88 9.23 13.86 13.48
C ALA A 88 9.08 13.58 11.98
N PRO A 89 10.08 13.96 11.15
CA PRO A 89 9.99 13.68 9.73
C PRO A 89 9.79 12.18 9.46
N GLY A 90 9.20 11.87 8.32
CA GLY A 90 8.74 10.55 8.00
C GLY A 90 8.89 10.22 6.53
N MET A 91 8.33 9.08 6.17
CA MET A 91 8.08 8.70 4.80
C MET A 91 6.67 9.15 4.42
N LEU A 92 6.51 9.79 3.27
CA LEU A 92 5.22 10.04 2.64
C LEU A 92 5.04 9.09 1.45
N ARG A 93 4.01 8.25 1.51
CA ARG A 93 3.64 7.40 0.38
C ARG A 93 2.58 8.06 -0.49
N ILE A 94 2.83 8.06 -1.79
CA ILE A 94 1.99 8.67 -2.81
C ILE A 94 1.33 7.55 -3.62
N LYS A 95 -0.02 7.53 -3.63
CA LYS A 95 -0.81 6.46 -4.25
C LYS A 95 -0.90 6.71 -5.75
N ILE A 96 -0.39 5.78 -6.56
CA ILE A 96 -0.45 5.87 -8.03
C ILE A 96 -1.25 4.67 -8.55
N PRO A 97 -2.58 4.82 -8.73
CA PRO A 97 -3.45 3.75 -9.21
C PRO A 97 -2.87 3.10 -10.46
N TYR A 98 -2.82 1.75 -10.51
CA TYR A 98 -2.28 0.93 -11.61
C TYR A 98 -0.88 1.34 -12.12
N GLY A 99 -0.17 2.19 -11.39
CA GLY A 99 1.11 2.76 -11.76
C GLY A 99 1.09 3.83 -12.85
N GLY A 100 -0.08 4.34 -13.27
CA GLY A 100 -0.20 5.33 -14.35
C GLY A 100 0.31 6.72 -13.99
N MET A 101 1.09 7.32 -14.90
CA MET A 101 1.62 8.67 -14.71
C MET A 101 1.63 9.51 -15.99
N SER A 102 1.46 10.83 -15.84
CA SER A 102 1.71 11.83 -16.88
C SER A 102 3.05 12.55 -16.71
N ALA A 103 3.49 13.27 -17.75
CA ALA A 103 4.66 14.13 -17.71
C ALA A 103 4.53 15.24 -16.63
N GLU A 104 3.36 15.87 -16.51
CA GLU A 104 3.09 16.88 -15.48
C GLU A 104 3.20 16.31 -14.06
N GLN A 105 2.72 15.08 -13.86
CA GLN A 105 2.85 14.37 -12.59
C GLN A 105 4.31 14.05 -12.25
N CYS A 106 5.14 13.70 -13.23
CA CYS A 106 6.58 13.54 -13.04
C CYS A 106 7.26 14.84 -12.60
N GLU A 107 6.88 15.99 -13.18
CA GLU A 107 7.42 17.30 -12.77
C GLU A 107 7.04 17.66 -11.34
N VAL A 108 5.77 17.51 -10.97
CA VAL A 108 5.33 17.77 -9.60
C VAL A 108 6.08 16.86 -8.61
N LEU A 109 6.23 15.57 -8.91
CA LEU A 109 7.04 14.68 -8.06
C LEU A 109 8.51 15.12 -7.97
N ALA A 110 9.10 15.59 -9.07
CA ALA A 110 10.47 16.09 -9.06
C ALA A 110 10.63 17.30 -8.14
N GLU A 111 9.72 18.27 -8.25
CA GLU A 111 9.74 19.46 -7.39
C GLU A 111 9.55 19.10 -5.92
N LEU A 112 8.63 18.17 -5.62
CA LEU A 112 8.37 17.71 -4.25
C LEU A 112 9.58 16.96 -3.66
N ALA A 113 10.21 16.09 -4.45
CA ALA A 113 11.41 15.38 -4.03
C ALA A 113 12.58 16.34 -3.77
N GLU A 114 12.76 17.36 -4.62
CA GLU A 114 13.82 18.36 -4.47
C GLU A 114 13.58 19.32 -3.29
N GLU A 115 12.33 19.73 -3.05
CA GLU A 115 12.00 20.73 -2.02
C GLU A 115 11.88 20.11 -0.62
N TYR A 116 11.33 18.91 -0.50
CA TYR A 116 10.95 18.32 0.79
C TYR A 116 11.69 17.03 1.16
N SER A 117 12.26 16.30 0.19
CA SER A 117 13.05 15.07 0.41
C SER A 117 14.55 15.34 0.22
N ASP A 118 15.32 14.29 0.09
CA ASP A 118 16.72 14.22 -0.34
C ASP A 118 16.90 14.24 -1.87
N GLY A 119 15.92 14.73 -2.63
CA GLY A 119 15.96 14.77 -4.10
C GLY A 119 15.67 13.42 -4.78
N ILE A 120 15.29 12.38 -4.03
CA ILE A 120 14.98 11.04 -4.53
C ILE A 120 13.49 10.74 -4.37
N ALA A 121 12.89 10.14 -5.40
CA ALA A 121 11.60 9.49 -5.32
C ALA A 121 11.78 7.98 -5.53
N HIS A 122 11.24 7.18 -4.61
CA HIS A 122 11.40 5.72 -4.64
C HIS A 122 10.15 5.02 -5.17
N VAL A 123 10.27 4.33 -6.30
CA VAL A 123 9.22 3.46 -6.87
C VAL A 123 9.11 2.19 -6.04
N THR A 124 7.89 1.83 -5.66
CA THR A 124 7.64 0.72 -4.75
C THR A 124 7.18 -0.54 -5.48
N THR A 125 7.26 -1.69 -4.81
CA THR A 125 6.68 -2.97 -5.26
C THR A 125 5.14 -2.99 -5.33
N ARG A 126 4.50 -1.83 -5.13
CA ARG A 126 3.06 -1.59 -5.26
C ARG A 126 2.76 -0.48 -6.27
N GLN A 127 3.70 -0.14 -7.14
CA GLN A 127 3.54 0.89 -8.17
C GLN A 127 3.35 2.33 -7.61
N ASP A 128 3.48 2.53 -6.30
CA ASP A 128 3.46 3.84 -5.63
C ASP A 128 4.85 4.50 -5.66
N PHE A 129 4.91 5.78 -5.25
CA PHE A 129 6.15 6.45 -4.84
C PHE A 129 6.26 6.60 -3.32
N GLN A 130 7.48 6.66 -2.81
CA GLN A 130 7.81 7.12 -1.46
C GLN A 130 8.80 8.28 -1.53
N LEU A 131 8.51 9.32 -0.76
CA LEU A 131 9.48 10.36 -0.40
C LEU A 131 9.85 10.18 1.07
N HIS A 132 11.11 10.40 1.43
CA HIS A 132 11.62 10.19 2.78
C HIS A 132 12.02 11.53 3.42
N PHE A 133 12.16 11.54 4.75
CA PHE A 133 12.53 12.74 5.51
C PHE A 133 11.53 13.91 5.43
N ILE A 134 10.26 13.63 5.13
CA ILE A 134 9.18 14.61 5.01
C ILE A 134 8.68 15.04 6.40
N HIS A 135 8.75 16.33 6.74
CA HIS A 135 8.18 16.83 7.99
C HIS A 135 6.65 16.79 7.95
N ILE A 136 5.98 16.46 9.07
CA ILE A 136 4.51 16.34 9.08
C ILE A 136 3.84 17.64 8.64
N ASP A 137 4.36 18.79 9.10
CA ASP A 137 3.87 20.12 8.72
C ASP A 137 3.98 20.39 7.22
N ASP A 138 4.91 19.77 6.49
CA ASP A 138 5.03 19.97 5.04
C ASP A 138 3.97 19.15 4.26
N THR A 139 3.37 18.14 4.89
CA THR A 139 2.50 17.17 4.20
C THR A 139 1.23 17.77 3.57
N PRO A 140 0.51 18.76 4.17
CA PRO A 140 -0.64 19.37 3.52
C PRO A 140 -0.28 20.14 2.25
N GLY A 141 0.86 20.86 2.23
CA GLY A 141 1.35 21.55 1.04
C GLY A 141 1.69 20.58 -0.08
N ILE A 142 2.35 19.46 0.26
CA ILE A 142 2.65 18.38 -0.67
C ILE A 142 1.35 17.78 -1.24
N MET A 143 0.37 17.46 -0.39
CA MET A 143 -0.92 16.90 -0.82
C MET A 143 -1.67 17.82 -1.78
N ARG A 144 -1.65 19.15 -1.57
CA ARG A 144 -2.30 20.10 -2.48
C ARG A 144 -1.67 20.11 -3.86
N ARG A 145 -0.33 20.11 -3.92
CA ARG A 145 0.41 20.07 -5.19
C ARG A 145 0.15 18.77 -5.96
N LEU A 146 0.10 17.63 -5.26
CA LEU A 146 -0.29 16.35 -5.83
C LEU A 146 -1.74 16.37 -6.32
N ALA A 147 -2.67 16.90 -5.53
CA ALA A 147 -4.09 16.96 -5.87
C ALA A 147 -4.34 17.84 -7.11
N ALA A 148 -3.56 18.92 -7.30
CA ALA A 148 -3.64 19.80 -8.46
C ALA A 148 -3.26 19.13 -9.80
N VAL A 149 -2.70 17.93 -9.75
CA VAL A 149 -2.39 17.07 -10.90
C VAL A 149 -3.08 15.70 -10.82
N GLY A 150 -4.13 15.59 -9.99
CA GLY A 150 -4.96 14.40 -9.87
C GLY A 150 -4.33 13.24 -9.10
N ILE A 151 -3.30 13.48 -8.28
CA ILE A 151 -2.67 12.48 -7.41
C ILE A 151 -3.17 12.65 -5.97
N THR A 152 -3.32 11.52 -5.25
CA THR A 152 -3.70 11.50 -3.83
C THR A 152 -2.71 10.68 -2.99
N THR A 153 -2.63 10.98 -1.69
CA THR A 153 -1.95 10.14 -0.69
C THR A 153 -2.95 9.37 0.19
N ARG A 154 -4.26 9.58 -0.04
CA ARG A 154 -5.34 8.92 0.70
C ARG A 154 -5.25 7.41 0.58
N GLU A 155 -5.30 6.76 1.73
CA GLU A 155 -5.27 5.32 1.93
C GLU A 155 -4.05 4.62 1.31
N ALA A 156 -2.96 5.36 1.06
CA ALA A 156 -1.68 4.78 0.66
C ALA A 156 -1.10 3.88 1.78
N CYS A 157 -1.39 4.22 3.03
CA CYS A 157 -1.07 3.48 4.24
C CYS A 157 -2.33 3.24 5.12
N GLY A 158 -2.16 2.81 6.37
CA GLY A 158 -3.29 2.51 7.28
C GLY A 158 -3.95 1.14 7.09
N ASN A 159 -5.03 0.93 7.84
CA ASN A 159 -5.93 -0.23 7.81
C ASN A 159 -7.10 0.00 6.84
N SER A 160 -6.76 0.13 5.57
CA SER A 160 -7.68 0.43 4.46
C SER A 160 -7.22 -0.27 3.18
N VAL A 161 -7.85 0.06 2.05
CA VAL A 161 -7.47 -0.41 0.71
C VAL A 161 -6.24 0.34 0.20
N ARG A 162 -5.13 -0.39 0.06
CA ARG A 162 -3.87 0.12 -0.50
C ARG A 162 -3.99 0.34 -2.00
N ASN A 163 -2.90 0.77 -2.63
CA ASN A 163 -2.86 0.91 -4.08
C ASN A 163 -3.30 -0.37 -4.82
N VAL A 164 -4.20 -0.18 -5.77
CA VAL A 164 -4.67 -1.21 -6.71
C VAL A 164 -3.64 -1.29 -7.82
N THR A 165 -2.92 -2.39 -7.86
CA THR A 165 -1.86 -2.62 -8.86
C THR A 165 -2.44 -3.28 -10.11
N ALA A 166 -1.79 -3.08 -11.26
CA ALA A 166 -2.14 -3.75 -12.50
C ALA A 166 -0.88 -4.06 -13.32
N CYS A 167 -0.98 -4.97 -14.29
CA CYS A 167 0.09 -5.21 -15.26
C CYS A 167 0.56 -3.88 -15.88
N PRO A 168 1.87 -3.54 -15.83
CA PRO A 168 2.38 -2.28 -16.37
C PRO A 168 2.30 -2.19 -17.90
N ILE A 169 2.01 -3.31 -18.58
CA ILE A 169 1.85 -3.38 -20.04
C ILE A 169 0.42 -3.78 -20.47
N ALA A 170 -0.56 -3.63 -19.59
CA ALA A 170 -1.97 -3.88 -19.92
C ALA A 170 -2.45 -2.96 -21.07
N GLY A 171 -3.12 -3.50 -22.07
CA GLY A 171 -3.55 -2.83 -23.31
C GLY A 171 -2.58 -2.98 -24.48
N VAL A 172 -1.32 -3.36 -24.22
CA VAL A 172 -0.26 -3.50 -25.22
C VAL A 172 0.41 -4.89 -25.19
N CYS A 173 0.04 -5.73 -24.22
CA CYS A 173 0.55 -7.09 -24.04
C CYS A 173 -0.02 -8.07 -25.09
N HIS A 174 0.81 -8.98 -25.60
CA HIS A 174 0.37 -10.04 -26.51
C HIS A 174 -0.47 -11.13 -25.83
N SER A 175 -0.24 -11.37 -24.53
CA SER A 175 -0.84 -12.49 -23.80
C SER A 175 -2.12 -12.12 -23.05
N GLU A 176 -2.54 -10.86 -23.08
CA GLU A 176 -3.71 -10.41 -22.31
C GLU A 176 -5.03 -10.81 -22.96
N ALA A 177 -6.03 -11.12 -22.13
CA ALA A 177 -7.41 -11.31 -22.60
C ALA A 177 -8.03 -9.96 -23.01
N PHE A 178 -7.83 -8.93 -22.19
CA PHE A 178 -8.21 -7.53 -22.45
C PHE A 178 -7.45 -6.58 -21.52
N ASP A 179 -7.48 -5.28 -21.81
CA ASP A 179 -6.84 -4.25 -20.99
C ASP A 179 -7.54 -4.09 -19.64
N VAL A 180 -6.81 -4.37 -18.55
CA VAL A 180 -7.33 -4.27 -17.18
C VAL A 180 -7.23 -2.88 -16.56
N THR A 181 -6.56 -1.93 -17.24
CA THR A 181 -6.33 -0.56 -16.74
C THR A 181 -7.62 0.17 -16.34
N PRO A 182 -8.69 0.17 -17.16
CA PRO A 182 -9.92 0.90 -16.83
C PRO A 182 -10.58 0.36 -15.55
N TYR A 183 -10.57 -0.97 -15.37
CA TYR A 183 -11.16 -1.65 -14.22
C TYR A 183 -10.36 -1.41 -12.94
N ALA A 184 -9.03 -1.45 -13.02
CA ALA A 184 -8.16 -1.13 -11.89
C ALA A 184 -8.38 0.31 -11.41
N LYS A 185 -8.52 1.25 -12.35
CA LYS A 185 -8.83 2.65 -12.04
C LYS A 185 -10.22 2.80 -11.43
N ALA A 186 -11.26 2.21 -12.06
CA ALA A 186 -12.63 2.27 -11.57
C ALA A 186 -12.74 1.72 -10.14
N LEU A 187 -12.16 0.54 -9.88
CA LEU A 187 -12.17 -0.05 -8.54
C LEU A 187 -11.38 0.79 -7.53
N THR A 188 -10.30 1.44 -7.94
CA THR A 188 -9.56 2.34 -7.06
C THR A 188 -10.43 3.48 -6.58
N TYR A 189 -11.05 4.22 -7.50
CA TYR A 189 -11.86 5.40 -7.15
C TYR A 189 -13.20 5.03 -6.51
N PHE A 190 -13.76 3.85 -6.81
CA PHE A 190 -14.93 3.34 -6.11
C PHE A 190 -14.63 3.07 -4.63
N LEU A 191 -13.48 2.48 -4.31
CA LEU A 191 -13.11 2.13 -2.93
C LEU A 191 -12.41 3.26 -2.17
N LEU A 192 -11.84 4.25 -2.86
CA LEU A 192 -11.10 5.35 -2.24
C LEU A 192 -12.01 6.16 -1.32
N GLY A 193 -11.76 6.12 -0.02
CA GLY A 193 -12.61 6.80 0.96
C GLY A 193 -13.98 6.17 1.17
N HIS A 194 -14.21 4.95 0.67
CA HIS A 194 -15.50 4.28 0.74
C HIS A 194 -15.80 3.81 2.18
N PRO A 195 -17.01 4.04 2.72
CA PRO A 195 -17.35 3.76 4.12
C PRO A 195 -17.12 2.29 4.52
N ASP A 196 -17.37 1.37 3.60
CA ASP A 196 -17.17 -0.08 3.81
C ASP A 196 -15.69 -0.52 3.90
N THR A 197 -14.75 0.40 3.73
CA THR A 197 -13.31 0.11 3.79
C THR A 197 -12.60 0.68 5.02
N TYR A 198 -13.33 1.41 5.88
CA TYR A 198 -12.73 2.11 7.03
C TYR A 198 -12.46 1.23 8.24
N ASP A 199 -13.15 0.11 8.40
CA ASP A 199 -13.14 -0.67 9.65
C ASP A 199 -12.45 -2.04 9.49
N PHE A 200 -11.39 -2.08 8.68
CA PHE A 200 -10.58 -3.28 8.55
C PHE A 200 -9.66 -3.46 9.75
N GLY A 201 -9.47 -4.72 10.18
CA GLY A 201 -8.42 -5.03 11.16
C GLY A 201 -7.00 -4.86 10.61
N ARG A 202 -6.85 -4.82 9.26
CA ARG A 202 -5.56 -4.71 8.61
C ARG A 202 -5.67 -4.27 7.14
N LYS A 203 -4.60 -3.69 6.59
CA LYS A 203 -4.42 -3.38 5.15
C LYS A 203 -4.99 -4.45 4.21
N PHE A 204 -5.66 -3.99 3.15
CA PHE A 204 -6.22 -4.79 2.07
C PHE A 204 -5.56 -4.39 0.74
N LYS A 205 -5.03 -5.35 -0.02
CA LYS A 205 -4.28 -5.12 -1.26
C LYS A 205 -4.96 -5.82 -2.42
N ILE A 206 -5.13 -5.07 -3.51
CA ILE A 206 -5.81 -5.53 -4.72
C ILE A 206 -4.80 -5.52 -5.87
N ALA A 207 -4.87 -6.51 -6.75
CA ALA A 207 -4.11 -6.55 -7.98
C ALA A 207 -4.91 -7.09 -9.16
N PHE A 208 -4.67 -6.51 -10.35
CA PHE A 208 -5.17 -6.96 -11.63
C PHE A 208 -4.07 -7.54 -12.49
N SER A 209 -4.43 -8.54 -13.30
CA SER A 209 -3.60 -9.06 -14.37
C SER A 209 -4.40 -9.28 -15.64
N GLY A 210 -3.84 -8.89 -16.78
CA GLY A 210 -4.44 -9.12 -18.09
C GLY A 210 -4.36 -10.59 -18.54
N CYS A 211 -3.50 -11.40 -17.90
CA CYS A 211 -3.23 -12.78 -18.34
C CYS A 211 -2.93 -13.71 -17.16
N GLY A 212 -3.14 -15.02 -17.39
CA GLY A 212 -2.90 -16.05 -16.38
C GLY A 212 -1.43 -16.39 -16.15
N ASP A 213 -0.60 -16.29 -17.18
CA ASP A 213 0.71 -16.93 -17.21
C ASP A 213 1.89 -16.03 -16.81
N ASN A 214 1.79 -14.72 -17.02
CA ASN A 214 2.89 -13.82 -16.69
C ASN A 214 2.87 -13.37 -15.23
N GLY A 215 4.05 -13.05 -14.68
CA GLY A 215 4.20 -12.59 -13.30
C GLY A 215 3.90 -11.10 -13.07
N CYS A 216 3.78 -10.27 -14.11
CA CYS A 216 3.79 -8.81 -13.96
C CYS A 216 2.58 -8.21 -13.18
N GLY A 217 1.50 -8.97 -12.96
CA GLY A 217 0.36 -8.57 -12.11
C GLY A 217 0.37 -9.18 -10.69
N LEU A 218 1.06 -10.31 -10.47
CA LEU A 218 1.19 -11.03 -9.20
C LEU A 218 -0.12 -11.24 -8.40
N THR A 219 -1.25 -11.50 -9.04
CA THR A 219 -2.55 -11.58 -8.36
C THR A 219 -2.61 -12.63 -7.23
N GLY A 220 -1.83 -13.72 -7.32
CA GLY A 220 -1.84 -14.83 -6.36
C GLY A 220 -1.36 -14.51 -4.94
N LEU A 221 -0.70 -13.37 -4.72
CA LEU A 221 -0.19 -12.95 -3.40
C LEU A 221 -0.99 -11.83 -2.72
N HIS A 222 -2.09 -11.39 -3.33
CA HIS A 222 -2.89 -10.24 -2.89
C HIS A 222 -4.11 -10.64 -2.06
N ASP A 223 -4.64 -9.71 -1.26
CA ASP A 223 -5.87 -9.95 -0.50
C ASP A 223 -7.04 -10.18 -1.46
N LEU A 224 -7.02 -9.50 -2.61
CA LEU A 224 -7.87 -9.70 -3.78
C LEU A 224 -7.01 -9.70 -5.07
N GLY A 225 -7.13 -10.75 -5.87
CA GLY A 225 -6.47 -10.89 -7.16
C GLY A 225 -7.48 -11.09 -8.29
N LEU A 226 -7.31 -10.38 -9.40
CA LEU A 226 -8.25 -10.36 -10.52
C LEU A 226 -7.50 -10.65 -11.82
N ILE A 227 -7.81 -11.79 -12.46
CA ILE A 227 -7.19 -12.17 -13.74
C ILE A 227 -8.24 -12.06 -14.84
N ALA A 228 -7.97 -11.25 -15.86
CA ALA A 228 -8.84 -11.08 -17.02
C ALA A 228 -9.05 -12.40 -17.77
N VAL A 229 -10.31 -12.71 -18.08
CA VAL A 229 -10.73 -13.87 -18.86
C VAL A 229 -11.94 -13.53 -19.72
N THR A 230 -12.12 -14.27 -20.82
CA THR A 230 -13.30 -14.16 -21.66
C THR A 230 -14.09 -15.46 -21.63
N ARG A 231 -15.41 -15.36 -21.84
CA ARG A 231 -16.31 -16.50 -21.98
C ARG A 231 -17.26 -16.26 -23.15
N GLU A 232 -17.45 -17.28 -23.96
CA GLU A 232 -18.48 -17.28 -25.01
C GLU A 232 -19.84 -17.62 -24.40
N GLU A 233 -20.82 -16.72 -24.53
CA GLU A 233 -22.20 -16.94 -24.09
C GLU A 233 -23.17 -16.52 -25.20
N ASN A 234 -23.99 -17.46 -25.68
CA ASN A 234 -24.95 -17.23 -26.78
C ASN A 234 -24.32 -16.62 -28.05
N GLY A 235 -23.07 -16.96 -28.35
CA GLY A 235 -22.32 -16.42 -29.50
C GLY A 235 -21.76 -15.01 -29.30
N VAL A 236 -21.79 -14.49 -28.07
CA VAL A 236 -21.20 -13.20 -27.69
C VAL A 236 -20.06 -13.46 -26.70
N THR A 237 -18.86 -12.96 -27.04
CA THR A 237 -17.73 -12.94 -26.11
C THR A 237 -18.01 -11.96 -24.97
N ARG A 238 -18.16 -12.46 -23.75
CA ARG A 238 -18.23 -11.66 -22.53
C ARG A 238 -16.87 -11.57 -21.86
N ARG A 239 -16.53 -10.37 -21.36
CA ARG A 239 -15.35 -10.15 -20.51
C ARG A 239 -15.71 -10.39 -19.05
N GLY A 240 -14.73 -10.81 -18.28
CA GLY A 240 -14.86 -11.01 -16.85
C GLY A 240 -13.52 -11.32 -16.20
N PHE A 241 -13.58 -11.70 -14.94
CA PHE A 241 -12.39 -11.95 -14.13
C PHE A 241 -12.49 -13.28 -13.38
N LYS A 242 -11.40 -14.05 -13.40
CA LYS A 242 -11.15 -15.03 -12.33
C LYS A 242 -10.82 -14.27 -11.07
N TYR A 243 -11.61 -14.53 -10.03
CA TYR A 243 -11.64 -13.72 -8.82
C TYR A 243 -11.03 -14.51 -7.66
N PHE A 244 -9.89 -14.06 -7.15
CA PHE A 244 -9.13 -14.73 -6.08
C PHE A 244 -9.11 -13.90 -4.81
N VAL A 245 -9.15 -14.55 -3.64
CA VAL A 245 -9.13 -13.86 -2.34
C VAL A 245 -8.19 -14.55 -1.35
N GLY A 246 -7.74 -13.82 -0.34
CA GLY A 246 -7.04 -14.44 0.80
C GLY A 246 -5.56 -14.76 0.58
N GLY A 247 -4.91 -14.09 -0.36
CA GLY A 247 -3.46 -14.16 -0.54
C GLY A 247 -2.69 -13.27 0.45
N GLY A 248 -1.39 -13.49 0.55
CA GLY A 248 -0.50 -12.59 1.27
C GLY A 248 0.78 -13.25 1.72
N LEU A 249 1.91 -12.58 1.46
CA LEU A 249 3.24 -13.01 1.89
C LEU A 249 3.41 -12.90 3.42
N GLY A 250 3.92 -11.78 3.96
CA GLY A 250 4.22 -11.68 5.40
C GLY A 250 5.21 -12.75 5.86
N ALA A 251 5.22 -13.08 7.15
CA ALA A 251 6.13 -14.10 7.70
C ALA A 251 5.88 -15.52 7.15
N VAL A 252 4.59 -15.83 6.93
CA VAL A 252 4.13 -17.12 6.40
C VAL A 252 3.24 -16.83 5.21
N PRO A 253 3.66 -17.17 3.97
CA PRO A 253 2.91 -16.82 2.77
C PRO A 253 1.67 -17.71 2.61
N HIS A 254 0.57 -17.11 2.13
CA HIS A 254 -0.66 -17.82 1.74
C HIS A 254 -0.96 -17.47 0.29
N GLN A 255 -1.35 -18.47 -0.49
CA GLN A 255 -1.78 -18.29 -1.87
C GLN A 255 -3.25 -17.88 -1.88
N ALA A 256 -3.58 -16.90 -2.71
CA ALA A 256 -4.97 -16.51 -2.92
C ALA A 256 -5.75 -17.71 -3.48
N ARG A 257 -6.98 -17.88 -3.01
CA ARG A 257 -7.87 -18.97 -3.40
C ARG A 257 -8.97 -18.43 -4.30
N LEU A 258 -9.39 -19.25 -5.25
CA LEU A 258 -10.46 -18.90 -6.16
C LEU A 258 -11.78 -18.72 -5.41
N LEU A 259 -12.36 -17.53 -5.51
CA LEU A 259 -13.73 -17.23 -5.14
C LEU A 259 -14.64 -17.68 -6.28
N ASP A 260 -14.53 -17.03 -7.43
CA ASP A 260 -15.37 -17.31 -8.60
C ASP A 260 -14.53 -17.43 -9.88
N GLU A 261 -14.87 -18.40 -10.72
CA GLU A 261 -14.22 -18.63 -12.02
C GLU A 261 -14.48 -17.50 -13.03
N PHE A 262 -15.62 -16.81 -12.90
CA PHE A 262 -16.02 -15.77 -13.84
C PHE A 262 -16.95 -14.76 -13.16
N VAL A 263 -16.40 -13.58 -12.85
CA VAL A 263 -17.16 -12.41 -12.40
C VAL A 263 -17.26 -11.44 -13.56
N THR A 264 -18.48 -11.07 -13.94
CA THR A 264 -18.70 -10.13 -15.05
C THR A 264 -18.25 -8.72 -14.68
N GLU A 265 -18.14 -7.85 -15.67
CA GLU A 265 -17.73 -6.46 -15.47
C GLU A 265 -18.72 -5.71 -14.56
N GLU A 266 -20.02 -5.98 -14.69
CA GLU A 266 -21.08 -5.38 -13.87
C GLU A 266 -20.99 -5.80 -12.40
N GLU A 267 -20.52 -7.02 -12.13
CA GLU A 267 -20.43 -7.57 -10.77
C GLU A 267 -19.09 -7.29 -10.08
N LEU A 268 -18.11 -6.71 -10.79
CA LEU A 268 -16.77 -6.45 -10.26
C LEU A 268 -16.79 -5.57 -8.99
N LEU A 269 -17.38 -4.37 -9.07
CA LEU A 269 -17.45 -3.43 -7.96
C LEU A 269 -18.33 -3.92 -6.81
N PRO A 270 -19.59 -4.38 -7.03
CA PRO A 270 -20.45 -4.78 -5.92
C PRO A 270 -19.97 -6.05 -5.20
N LEU A 271 -19.39 -7.02 -5.92
CA LEU A 271 -18.81 -8.20 -5.28
C LEU A 271 -17.59 -7.81 -4.44
N THR A 272 -16.77 -6.87 -4.92
CA THR A 272 -15.65 -6.35 -4.14
C THR A 272 -16.12 -5.62 -2.87
N GLN A 273 -17.19 -4.82 -2.96
CA GLN A 273 -17.81 -4.18 -1.79
C GLN A 273 -18.28 -5.22 -0.77
N ALA A 274 -18.93 -6.30 -1.22
CA ALA A 274 -19.36 -7.40 -0.37
C ALA A 274 -18.17 -8.08 0.34
N VAL A 275 -17.07 -8.33 -0.38
CA VAL A 275 -15.81 -8.86 0.21
C VAL A 275 -15.29 -7.91 1.29
N CYS A 276 -15.31 -6.59 1.05
CA CYS A 276 -14.88 -5.59 2.01
C CYS A 276 -15.76 -5.62 3.28
N ARG A 277 -17.09 -5.64 3.15
CA ARG A 277 -18.02 -5.72 4.31
C ARG A 277 -17.85 -7.01 5.11
N VAL A 278 -17.69 -8.16 4.44
CA VAL A 278 -17.42 -9.43 5.13
C VAL A 278 -16.10 -9.37 5.90
N PHE A 279 -15.05 -8.79 5.30
CA PHE A 279 -13.77 -8.63 5.98
C PHE A 279 -13.84 -7.64 7.15
N ALA A 280 -14.51 -6.50 6.99
CA ALA A 280 -14.70 -5.52 8.06
C ALA A 280 -15.49 -6.11 9.25
N ARG A 281 -16.51 -6.92 8.98
CA ARG A 281 -17.38 -7.54 9.99
C ARG A 281 -16.71 -8.69 10.74
N LEU A 282 -16.05 -9.60 10.01
CA LEU A 282 -15.57 -10.88 10.56
C LEU A 282 -14.05 -10.95 10.74
N GLY A 283 -13.31 -9.97 10.22
CA GLY A 283 -11.86 -9.88 10.34
C GLY A 283 -11.39 -9.72 11.78
N GLU A 284 -10.24 -10.32 12.10
CA GLU A 284 -9.60 -10.15 13.41
C GLU A 284 -9.10 -8.72 13.58
N LYS A 285 -9.39 -8.10 14.74
CA LYS A 285 -9.11 -6.69 15.06
C LYS A 285 -8.24 -6.49 16.30
N LYS A 286 -8.11 -7.51 17.15
CA LYS A 286 -7.28 -7.48 18.37
C LYS A 286 -5.87 -7.96 18.07
N ASN A 287 -5.73 -9.12 17.43
CA ASN A 287 -4.42 -9.68 17.11
C ASN A 287 -3.94 -9.26 15.71
N ARG A 288 -3.12 -8.21 15.66
CA ARG A 288 -2.54 -7.65 14.42
C ARG A 288 -1.82 -8.67 13.54
N ALA A 289 -1.19 -9.70 14.14
CA ALA A 289 -0.48 -10.75 13.40
C ALA A 289 -1.44 -11.69 12.64
N ARG A 290 -2.71 -11.74 13.04
CA ARG A 290 -3.77 -12.57 12.45
C ARG A 290 -4.90 -11.75 11.78
N ALA A 291 -4.73 -10.44 11.65
CA ALA A 291 -5.75 -9.50 11.19
C ALA A 291 -5.92 -9.37 9.65
N ARG A 292 -5.08 -10.04 8.85
CA ARG A 292 -5.22 -10.03 7.38
C ARG A 292 -6.31 -10.98 6.91
N VAL A 293 -6.98 -10.66 5.80
CA VAL A 293 -8.08 -11.47 5.25
C VAL A 293 -7.68 -12.93 4.97
N LYS A 294 -6.41 -13.21 4.64
CA LYS A 294 -5.90 -14.58 4.47
C LYS A 294 -6.17 -15.50 5.66
N PHE A 295 -6.14 -14.97 6.89
CA PHE A 295 -6.42 -15.74 8.09
C PHE A 295 -7.91 -15.95 8.31
N LEU A 296 -8.73 -14.97 7.93
CA LEU A 296 -10.19 -15.12 7.93
C LEU A 296 -10.62 -16.21 6.95
N VAL A 297 -10.12 -16.18 5.71
CA VAL A 297 -10.39 -17.20 4.69
C VAL A 297 -9.89 -18.57 5.15
N ALA A 298 -8.70 -18.65 5.76
CA ALA A 298 -8.18 -19.91 6.30
C ALA A 298 -9.02 -20.45 7.47
N LYS A 299 -9.57 -19.58 8.32
CA LYS A 299 -10.40 -19.95 9.47
C LYS A 299 -11.78 -20.45 9.04
N LEU A 300 -12.43 -19.75 8.12
CA LEU A 300 -13.78 -20.10 7.65
C LEU A 300 -13.75 -21.27 6.65
N GLY A 301 -12.67 -21.39 5.88
CA GLY A 301 -12.69 -22.19 4.66
C GLY A 301 -13.27 -21.40 3.49
N MET A 302 -12.94 -21.82 2.27
CA MET A 302 -13.28 -21.05 1.07
C MET A 302 -14.79 -21.08 0.77
N ASP A 303 -15.45 -22.20 1.07
CA ASP A 303 -16.87 -22.36 0.76
C ASP A 303 -17.77 -21.49 1.63
N GLU A 304 -17.50 -21.46 2.94
CA GLU A 304 -18.20 -20.59 3.88
C GLU A 304 -17.94 -19.11 3.55
N PHE A 305 -16.67 -18.74 3.29
CA PHE A 305 -16.35 -17.36 2.90
C PHE A 305 -17.10 -16.93 1.64
N ARG A 306 -17.16 -17.81 0.63
CA ARG A 306 -17.92 -17.56 -0.61
C ARG A 306 -19.41 -17.36 -0.33
N GLN A 307 -20.01 -18.24 0.48
CA GLN A 307 -21.43 -18.12 0.85
C GLN A 307 -21.73 -16.79 1.54
N LEU A 308 -20.88 -16.37 2.49
CA LEU A 308 -21.04 -15.11 3.20
C LEU A 308 -20.92 -13.90 2.27
N VAL A 309 -19.96 -13.92 1.32
CA VAL A 309 -19.79 -12.84 0.34
C VAL A 309 -21.01 -12.71 -0.57
N HIS A 310 -21.53 -13.81 -1.12
CA HIS A 310 -22.73 -13.73 -1.96
C HIS A 310 -23.99 -13.39 -1.17
N ALA A 311 -24.10 -13.81 0.09
CA ALA A 311 -25.19 -13.41 0.97
C ALA A 311 -25.15 -11.90 1.23
N GLU A 312 -23.97 -11.35 1.50
CA GLU A 312 -23.77 -9.91 1.65
C GLU A 312 -24.11 -9.16 0.34
N ARG A 313 -23.62 -9.64 -0.80
CA ARG A 313 -23.89 -9.06 -2.12
C ARG A 313 -25.39 -8.93 -2.43
N LYS A 314 -26.21 -9.87 -1.99
CA LYS A 314 -27.67 -9.89 -2.21
C LYS A 314 -28.44 -8.83 -1.41
N ILE A 315 -27.91 -8.41 -0.26
CA ILE A 315 -28.57 -7.45 0.64
C ILE A 315 -28.04 -6.03 0.48
N LEU A 316 -26.94 -5.85 -0.27
CA LEU A 316 -26.39 -4.53 -0.55
C LEU A 316 -27.43 -3.63 -1.24
N PRO A 317 -27.64 -2.40 -0.75
CA PRO A 317 -28.43 -1.41 -1.47
C PRO A 317 -27.85 -1.17 -2.87
N PRO A 318 -28.69 -1.04 -3.91
CA PRO A 318 -28.21 -0.71 -5.25
C PRO A 318 -27.43 0.60 -5.25
N ASP A 319 -26.27 0.58 -5.90
CA ASP A 319 -25.43 1.76 -6.09
C ASP A 319 -25.18 1.97 -7.59
N ALA A 320 -25.58 3.14 -8.11
CA ALA A 320 -25.42 3.46 -9.53
C ALA A 320 -23.94 3.46 -9.96
N ARG A 321 -23.00 3.68 -9.02
CA ARG A 321 -21.56 3.66 -9.29
C ARG A 321 -21.05 2.28 -9.70
N TRP A 322 -21.76 1.20 -9.37
CA TRP A 322 -21.35 -0.17 -9.69
C TRP A 322 -21.13 -0.41 -11.18
N THR A 323 -21.94 0.23 -12.03
CA THR A 323 -21.90 0.05 -13.49
C THR A 323 -21.59 1.34 -14.24
N ALA A 324 -21.59 2.51 -13.59
CA ALA A 324 -21.34 3.80 -14.25
C ALA A 324 -20.02 3.83 -15.05
N TYR A 325 -18.99 3.11 -14.59
CA TYR A 325 -17.70 3.06 -15.28
C TYR A 325 -17.72 2.29 -16.61
N LEU A 326 -18.75 1.46 -16.85
CA LEU A 326 -18.86 0.63 -18.05
C LEU A 326 -19.16 1.44 -19.31
N ASP A 327 -19.94 2.52 -19.17
CA ASP A 327 -20.28 3.41 -20.28
C ASP A 327 -19.04 4.09 -20.87
N ASP A 328 -18.01 4.31 -20.03
CA ASP A 328 -16.78 5.02 -20.36
C ASP A 328 -15.59 4.09 -20.69
N LEU A 329 -15.77 2.77 -20.64
CA LEU A 329 -14.69 1.77 -20.77
C LEU A 329 -13.81 1.96 -22.01
N ASN A 330 -14.43 2.30 -23.15
CA ASN A 330 -13.73 2.44 -24.43
C ASN A 330 -13.49 3.90 -24.85
N ALA A 331 -14.28 4.86 -24.36
CA ALA A 331 -14.23 6.25 -24.81
C ALA A 331 -13.19 7.10 -24.06
N VAL A 332 -12.97 6.84 -22.77
CA VAL A 332 -12.09 7.65 -21.90
C VAL A 332 -10.70 7.01 -21.73
N TYR A 333 -10.56 5.71 -21.95
CA TYR A 333 -9.35 4.94 -21.63
C TYR A 333 -8.55 4.43 -22.83
N SER A 334 -8.81 4.96 -24.01
CA SER A 334 -7.96 4.69 -25.18
C SER A 334 -6.63 5.44 -25.05
N GLU A 335 -5.65 4.80 -24.42
CA GLU A 335 -4.26 5.20 -24.61
C GLU A 335 -3.83 4.88 -26.04
N GLY A 336 -3.07 5.79 -26.63
CA GLY A 336 -2.57 5.64 -27.99
C GLY A 336 -1.23 6.33 -28.16
N ALA A 337 -0.60 6.05 -29.30
CA ALA A 337 0.69 6.62 -29.61
C ALA A 337 0.65 8.13 -29.87
N LEU A 338 1.75 8.80 -29.56
CA LEU A 338 1.99 10.19 -29.98
C LEU A 338 2.36 10.29 -31.46
N ARG A 339 3.07 9.28 -31.97
CA ARG A 339 3.64 9.23 -33.31
C ARG A 339 3.14 8.01 -34.05
N GLU A 340 3.15 8.09 -35.37
CA GLU A 340 2.79 6.98 -36.25
C GLU A 340 3.72 5.76 -36.06
N PRO A 341 3.24 4.54 -36.38
CA PRO A 341 4.06 3.35 -36.25
C PRO A 341 5.24 3.43 -37.21
N GLY A 342 6.41 3.10 -36.72
CA GLY A 342 7.67 3.15 -37.48
C GLY A 342 8.35 1.80 -37.51
N SER A 343 9.34 1.64 -38.36
CA SER A 343 10.30 0.55 -38.27
C SER A 343 11.62 1.06 -37.69
N LEU A 344 12.34 0.20 -36.99
CA LEU A 344 13.65 0.51 -36.45
C LEU A 344 14.60 0.92 -37.61
N ASN A 345 14.99 2.20 -37.62
CA ASN A 345 15.84 2.79 -38.66
C ASN A 345 16.87 3.75 -38.01
N GLY A 346 17.86 4.20 -38.80
CA GLY A 346 18.86 5.17 -38.34
C GLY A 346 20.10 4.57 -37.67
N ASN A 347 20.96 5.46 -37.14
CA ASN A 347 22.22 5.09 -36.50
C ASN A 347 21.96 4.42 -35.14
N ARG A 348 22.65 3.31 -34.86
CA ARG A 348 22.54 2.55 -33.61
C ARG A 348 23.73 2.90 -32.71
N PRO A 349 23.55 3.77 -31.70
CA PRO A 349 24.64 4.20 -30.83
C PRO A 349 25.15 3.04 -29.96
N GLU A 350 26.34 3.20 -29.38
CA GLU A 350 26.95 2.21 -28.50
C GLU A 350 26.07 1.89 -27.28
N GLY A 351 25.86 0.59 -27.04
CA GLY A 351 24.99 0.03 -25.99
C GLY A 351 23.53 -0.15 -26.41
N PHE A 352 23.14 0.29 -27.62
CA PHE A 352 21.75 0.22 -28.07
C PHE A 352 21.24 -1.22 -28.26
N GLU A 353 22.07 -2.15 -28.75
CA GLU A 353 21.65 -3.53 -28.98
C GLU A 353 21.32 -4.26 -27.67
N ASP A 354 22.12 -4.04 -26.63
CA ASP A 354 21.83 -4.61 -25.31
C ASP A 354 20.58 -3.98 -24.69
N PHE A 355 20.42 -2.66 -24.85
CA PHE A 355 19.20 -1.98 -24.44
C PHE A 355 17.96 -2.52 -25.17
N LEU A 356 18.05 -2.74 -26.49
CA LEU A 356 16.99 -3.34 -27.29
C LEU A 356 16.65 -4.76 -26.80
N ARG A 357 17.66 -5.54 -26.42
CA ARG A 357 17.48 -6.92 -25.93
C ARG A 357 16.80 -7.00 -24.56
N TYR A 358 17.16 -6.12 -23.62
CA TYR A 358 16.73 -6.22 -22.23
C TYR A 358 15.57 -5.28 -21.88
N ASN A 359 15.58 -4.06 -22.40
CA ASN A 359 14.69 -3.00 -21.95
C ASN A 359 13.50 -2.82 -22.90
N VAL A 360 13.52 -3.39 -24.10
CA VAL A 360 12.47 -3.19 -25.11
C VAL A 360 11.61 -4.44 -25.26
N TYR A 361 10.29 -4.26 -25.16
CA TYR A 361 9.27 -5.26 -25.47
C TYR A 361 8.45 -4.78 -26.67
N HIS A 362 8.47 -5.53 -27.77
CA HIS A 362 7.62 -5.25 -28.92
C HIS A 362 6.15 -5.54 -28.56
N GLN A 363 5.34 -4.48 -28.51
CA GLN A 363 3.93 -4.60 -28.12
C GLN A 363 3.08 -5.24 -29.22
N ARG A 364 1.83 -5.58 -28.91
CA ARG A 364 0.90 -6.21 -29.86
C ARG A 364 0.56 -5.35 -31.07
N GLN A 365 0.62 -4.02 -30.92
CA GLN A 365 0.40 -3.08 -32.01
C GLN A 365 1.68 -2.95 -32.83
N GLN A 366 1.59 -3.29 -34.12
CA GLN A 366 2.75 -3.31 -35.02
C GLN A 366 3.41 -1.93 -35.16
N GLY A 367 4.75 -1.91 -35.17
CA GLY A 367 5.56 -0.69 -35.30
C GLY A 367 5.70 0.13 -34.02
N TYR A 368 5.30 -0.45 -32.89
CA TYR A 368 5.44 0.14 -31.57
C TYR A 368 6.12 -0.82 -30.61
N SER A 369 6.74 -0.24 -29.59
CA SER A 369 7.38 -0.93 -28.49
C SER A 369 7.07 -0.28 -27.15
N THR A 370 7.30 -1.08 -26.11
CA THR A 370 7.32 -0.66 -24.72
C THR A 370 8.78 -0.67 -24.24
N VAL A 371 9.18 0.35 -23.49
CA VAL A 371 10.56 0.52 -23.00
C VAL A 371 10.56 0.58 -21.48
N THR A 372 11.24 -0.36 -20.83
CA THR A 372 11.41 -0.40 -19.38
C THR A 372 12.66 0.37 -18.96
N LEU A 373 12.49 1.32 -18.05
CA LEU A 373 13.53 2.07 -17.38
C LEU A 373 13.90 1.33 -16.09
N LYS A 374 15.06 0.66 -16.09
CA LYS A 374 15.60 0.01 -14.90
C LYS A 374 16.09 1.08 -13.93
N LEU A 375 15.53 1.08 -12.73
CA LEU A 375 15.86 2.00 -11.64
C LEU A 375 16.64 1.24 -10.55
N PRO A 376 17.96 1.47 -10.42
CA PRO A 376 18.73 0.87 -9.33
C PRO A 376 18.08 1.15 -7.98
N LEU A 377 17.83 0.09 -7.21
CA LEU A 377 17.14 0.11 -5.91
C LEU A 377 15.71 0.70 -5.94
N GLY A 378 15.15 0.92 -7.12
CA GLY A 378 13.86 1.58 -7.32
C GLY A 378 13.89 3.10 -7.24
N ASP A 379 15.06 3.73 -7.27
CA ASP A 379 15.20 5.16 -7.02
C ASP A 379 15.29 5.96 -8.34
N ILE A 380 14.60 7.10 -8.39
CA ILE A 380 14.71 8.08 -9.46
C ILE A 380 14.91 9.47 -8.86
N THR A 381 15.88 10.23 -9.37
CA THR A 381 16.18 11.59 -8.87
C THR A 381 15.21 12.62 -9.43
N ALA A 382 15.09 13.77 -8.77
CA ALA A 382 14.30 14.91 -9.27
C ALA A 382 14.74 15.36 -10.68
N THR A 383 16.05 15.36 -10.96
CA THR A 383 16.56 15.70 -12.30
C THR A 383 16.13 14.68 -13.35
N GLN A 384 16.22 13.39 -13.02
CA GLN A 384 15.75 12.32 -13.90
C GLN A 384 14.23 12.37 -14.13
N LEU A 385 13.43 12.69 -13.12
CA LEU A 385 11.98 12.84 -13.25
C LEU A 385 11.61 13.99 -14.21
N ARG A 386 12.31 15.13 -14.13
CA ARG A 386 12.10 16.24 -15.10
C ARG A 386 12.51 15.83 -16.52
N ALA A 387 13.67 15.20 -16.67
CA ALA A 387 14.11 14.69 -17.96
C ALA A 387 13.11 13.66 -18.52
N LEU A 388 12.54 12.80 -17.66
CA LEU A 388 11.52 11.84 -18.04
C LEU A 388 10.22 12.52 -18.52
N ALA A 389 9.83 13.64 -17.90
CA ALA A 389 8.68 14.42 -18.36
C ALA A 389 8.90 14.96 -19.79
N ASP A 390 10.09 15.51 -20.07
CA ASP A 390 10.45 16.01 -21.40
C ASP A 390 10.53 14.89 -22.44
N ILE A 391 11.15 13.75 -22.08
CA ILE A 391 11.22 12.55 -22.91
C ILE A 391 9.81 12.02 -23.18
N SER A 392 8.94 11.99 -22.17
CA SER A 392 7.55 11.59 -22.32
C SER A 392 6.86 12.41 -23.39
N ARG A 393 6.87 13.75 -23.27
CA ARG A 393 6.25 14.66 -24.25
C ARG A 393 6.83 14.53 -25.66
N LYS A 394 8.10 14.14 -25.78
CA LYS A 394 8.78 13.99 -27.07
C LYS A 394 8.41 12.70 -27.79
N TYR A 395 8.25 11.59 -27.07
CA TYR A 395 8.15 10.25 -27.67
C TYR A 395 6.83 9.51 -27.42
N ILE A 396 6.08 9.87 -26.38
CA ILE A 396 4.85 9.18 -25.96
C ILE A 396 3.77 10.16 -25.50
N LYS A 397 2.57 9.67 -25.20
CA LYS A 397 1.41 10.51 -24.84
C LYS A 397 0.94 10.20 -23.41
N ASP A 398 1.78 10.54 -22.41
CA ASP A 398 1.49 10.30 -20.99
C ASP A 398 1.18 8.83 -20.65
N THR A 399 1.85 7.92 -21.32
CA THR A 399 1.66 6.46 -21.20
C THR A 399 2.74 5.82 -20.31
N ILE A 400 3.15 6.54 -19.26
CA ILE A 400 4.14 6.08 -18.28
C ILE A 400 3.47 5.11 -17.29
N ARG A 401 4.20 4.06 -16.90
CA ARG A 401 3.78 3.09 -15.89
C ARG A 401 4.90 2.79 -14.89
N THR A 402 4.60 2.70 -13.60
CA THR A 402 5.52 2.11 -12.61
C THR A 402 5.28 0.59 -12.50
N THR A 403 6.26 -0.19 -12.03
CA THR A 403 6.17 -1.66 -11.98
C THR A 403 6.31 -2.23 -10.56
N VAL A 404 5.90 -3.48 -10.38
CA VAL A 404 6.10 -4.24 -9.13
C VAL A 404 7.56 -4.62 -8.88
N GLU A 405 8.42 -4.46 -9.88
CA GLU A 405 9.87 -4.61 -9.83
C GLU A 405 10.59 -3.31 -9.46
N GLN A 406 9.83 -2.25 -9.11
CA GLN A 406 10.37 -0.94 -8.75
C GLN A 406 10.95 -0.16 -9.94
N ASN A 407 10.51 -0.48 -11.15
CA ASN A 407 10.94 0.19 -12.38
C ASN A 407 9.84 1.10 -12.95
N MET A 408 10.17 1.78 -14.04
CA MET A 408 9.21 2.54 -14.85
C MET A 408 9.17 2.04 -16.29
N VAL A 409 8.09 2.31 -17.01
CA VAL A 409 7.83 1.80 -18.36
C VAL A 409 7.21 2.90 -19.20
N LEU A 410 7.68 3.03 -20.45
CA LEU A 410 7.14 3.91 -21.48
C LEU A 410 6.44 3.04 -22.53
N ARG A 411 5.14 3.22 -22.71
CA ARG A 411 4.37 2.46 -23.71
C ARG A 411 4.12 3.28 -24.96
N TRP A 412 3.82 2.63 -26.07
CA TRP A 412 3.50 3.29 -27.34
C TRP A 412 4.66 4.11 -27.92
N VAL A 413 5.90 3.66 -27.69
CA VAL A 413 7.08 4.22 -28.34
C VAL A 413 7.10 3.72 -29.79
N SER A 414 7.19 4.61 -30.78
CA SER A 414 7.37 4.20 -32.19
C SER A 414 8.73 3.51 -32.35
N ASP A 415 8.81 2.38 -33.06
CA ASP A 415 10.08 1.65 -33.21
C ASP A 415 11.15 2.49 -33.93
N SER A 416 10.73 3.44 -34.76
CA SER A 416 11.62 4.40 -35.43
C SER A 416 12.33 5.36 -34.48
N ASP A 417 11.77 5.57 -33.28
CA ASP A 417 12.33 6.48 -32.29
C ASP A 417 13.26 5.83 -31.29
N LEU A 418 13.32 4.50 -31.24
CA LEU A 418 14.10 3.77 -30.24
C LEU A 418 15.57 4.24 -30.15
N PRO A 419 16.32 4.47 -31.25
CA PRO A 419 17.71 4.95 -31.15
C PRO A 419 17.83 6.36 -30.56
N ALA A 420 16.90 7.26 -30.92
CA ALA A 420 16.87 8.63 -30.42
C ALA A 420 16.43 8.67 -28.95
N LEU A 421 15.39 7.91 -28.59
CA LEU A 421 14.94 7.72 -27.22
C LEU A 421 16.06 7.17 -26.34
N PHE A 422 16.77 6.13 -26.79
CA PHE A 422 17.91 5.58 -26.05
C PHE A 422 18.99 6.64 -25.80
N THR A 423 19.28 7.49 -26.78
CA THR A 423 20.27 8.57 -26.63
C THR A 423 19.84 9.58 -25.56
N ASP A 424 18.57 10.00 -25.58
CA ASP A 424 18.04 10.94 -24.59
C ASP A 424 17.97 10.31 -23.19
N LEU A 425 17.55 9.04 -23.10
CA LEU A 425 17.56 8.28 -21.84
C LEU A 425 18.99 8.12 -21.30
N LYS A 426 19.98 7.86 -22.17
CA LYS A 426 21.39 7.75 -21.76
C LYS A 426 21.91 9.07 -21.22
N GLN A 427 21.57 10.19 -21.85
CA GLN A 427 21.90 11.52 -21.36
C GLN A 427 21.24 11.83 -20.01
N ALA A 428 20.00 11.35 -19.81
CA ALA A 428 19.29 11.47 -18.54
C ALA A 428 19.76 10.47 -17.46
N GLY A 429 20.63 9.51 -17.79
CA GLY A 429 21.03 8.44 -16.86
C GLY A 429 19.91 7.43 -16.56
N LEU A 430 18.99 7.21 -17.51
CA LEU A 430 17.84 6.31 -17.42
C LEU A 430 17.89 5.14 -18.43
N ALA A 431 19.02 4.98 -19.14
CA ALA A 431 19.23 3.90 -20.12
C ALA A 431 19.95 2.67 -19.53
N THR A 432 19.91 2.47 -18.21
CA THR A 432 20.53 1.32 -17.55
C THR A 432 19.96 0.01 -18.10
N VAL A 433 20.86 -0.86 -18.57
CA VAL A 433 20.50 -2.13 -19.20
C VAL A 433 20.19 -3.20 -18.15
N GLY A 434 19.38 -4.19 -18.54
CA GLY A 434 19.12 -5.40 -17.77
C GLY A 434 17.79 -5.36 -17.02
N ALA A 435 16.78 -4.69 -17.56
CA ALA A 435 15.41 -4.78 -17.04
C ALA A 435 14.92 -6.24 -17.09
N GLY A 436 14.35 -6.74 -15.98
CA GLY A 436 13.94 -8.14 -15.83
C GLY A 436 15.08 -9.16 -15.77
N ALA A 437 16.35 -8.70 -15.77
CA ALA A 437 17.50 -9.57 -15.61
C ALA A 437 17.85 -9.78 -14.13
N VAL A 438 18.79 -10.68 -13.82
CA VAL A 438 19.25 -10.94 -12.44
C VAL A 438 19.88 -9.74 -11.75
N THR A 439 20.32 -8.76 -12.53
CA THR A 439 20.84 -7.48 -12.04
C THR A 439 19.73 -6.48 -11.69
N ASP A 440 18.47 -6.76 -12.03
CA ASP A 440 17.28 -5.98 -11.69
C ASP A 440 16.76 -6.36 -10.30
N ILE A 441 17.59 -6.06 -9.29
CA ILE A 441 17.37 -6.54 -7.92
C ILE A 441 16.34 -5.67 -7.21
N VAL A 442 15.28 -6.31 -6.72
CA VAL A 442 14.24 -5.66 -5.91
C VAL A 442 14.63 -5.68 -4.45
N ALA A 443 14.60 -4.52 -3.79
CA ALA A 443 14.88 -4.39 -2.37
C ALA A 443 13.86 -3.49 -1.67
N CYS A 444 13.41 -3.92 -0.48
CA CYS A 444 12.68 -3.01 0.41
C CYS A 444 13.66 -2.05 1.10
N PRO A 445 13.18 -0.95 1.72
CA PRO A 445 14.06 0.00 2.42
C PRO A 445 14.98 -0.63 3.47
N GLY A 446 14.53 -1.69 4.16
CA GLY A 446 15.36 -2.39 5.14
C GLY A 446 15.82 -1.48 6.27
N THR A 447 17.03 -1.69 6.74
CA THR A 447 17.61 -0.90 7.84
C THR A 447 17.84 0.57 7.50
N ASP A 448 17.85 0.96 6.23
CA ASP A 448 18.12 2.34 5.80
C ASP A 448 17.09 3.32 6.40
N THR A 449 15.80 3.01 6.29
CA THR A 449 14.72 3.91 6.77
C THR A 449 13.54 3.18 7.43
N CYS A 450 13.49 1.84 7.43
CA CYS A 450 12.36 1.11 8.03
C CYS A 450 12.60 0.80 9.51
N LYS A 451 11.65 1.17 10.37
CA LYS A 451 11.65 0.84 11.82
C LYS A 451 11.69 -0.68 12.10
N LEU A 452 11.23 -1.50 11.15
CA LEU A 452 11.21 -2.98 11.26
C LEU A 452 12.40 -3.65 10.56
N GLY A 453 13.34 -2.89 9.98
CA GLY A 453 14.50 -3.44 9.31
C GLY A 453 15.36 -4.23 10.29
N ILE A 454 15.67 -5.48 9.96
CA ILE A 454 16.61 -6.33 10.70
C ILE A 454 17.97 -6.28 10.03
N SER A 455 18.03 -6.36 8.70
CA SER A 455 19.27 -6.33 7.91
C SER A 455 19.15 -5.36 6.73
N ALA A 456 20.30 -4.94 6.20
CA ALA A 456 20.45 -3.94 5.13
C ALA A 456 20.12 -4.53 3.76
N SER A 457 18.83 -4.60 3.43
CA SER A 457 18.40 -5.14 2.14
C SER A 457 18.88 -4.31 0.95
N ARG A 458 18.88 -2.98 1.06
CA ARG A 458 19.40 -2.10 0.00
C ARG A 458 20.92 -2.13 -0.07
N GLY A 459 21.60 -2.21 1.08
CA GLY A 459 23.05 -2.44 1.14
C GLY A 459 23.46 -3.72 0.43
N LEU A 460 22.79 -4.84 0.69
CA LEU A 460 23.06 -6.11 0.01
C LEU A 460 22.75 -6.01 -1.49
N ALA A 461 21.63 -5.40 -1.87
CA ALA A 461 21.27 -5.22 -3.28
C ALA A 461 22.33 -4.40 -4.03
N GLY A 462 22.79 -3.28 -3.46
CA GLY A 462 23.83 -2.44 -4.06
C GLY A 462 25.16 -3.16 -4.20
N GLU A 463 25.55 -3.97 -3.22
CA GLU A 463 26.77 -4.79 -3.31
C GLU A 463 26.66 -5.86 -4.41
N LEU A 464 25.51 -6.53 -4.53
CA LEU A 464 25.29 -7.51 -5.59
C LEU A 464 25.32 -6.87 -6.98
N MET A 465 24.66 -5.72 -7.15
CA MET A 465 24.72 -4.94 -8.41
C MET A 465 26.18 -4.61 -8.77
N ARG A 466 26.97 -4.09 -7.81
CA ARG A 466 28.40 -3.80 -8.00
C ARG A 466 29.20 -5.04 -8.43
N GLN A 467 28.95 -6.19 -7.80
CA GLN A 467 29.66 -7.43 -8.13
C GLN A 467 29.28 -8.00 -9.50
N PHE A 468 28.03 -7.86 -9.93
CA PHE A 468 27.63 -8.20 -11.29
C PHE A 468 28.27 -7.26 -12.31
N ASP A 469 28.23 -5.94 -12.07
CA ASP A 469 28.79 -4.94 -12.99
C ASP A 469 30.31 -5.06 -13.15
N SER A 470 31.01 -5.46 -12.08
CA SER A 470 32.47 -5.68 -12.10
C SER A 470 32.90 -7.06 -12.61
N GLY A 471 31.96 -7.99 -12.81
CA GLY A 471 32.24 -9.37 -13.19
C GLY A 471 32.75 -10.27 -12.05
N GLU A 472 32.75 -9.80 -10.79
CA GLU A 472 33.04 -10.64 -9.62
C GLU A 472 32.02 -11.78 -9.43
N ILE A 473 30.79 -11.57 -9.92
CA ILE A 473 29.81 -12.63 -10.15
C ILE A 473 29.58 -12.72 -11.66
N GLU A 474 30.01 -13.82 -12.25
CA GLU A 474 29.88 -14.04 -13.69
C GLU A 474 28.41 -14.17 -14.09
N LEU A 475 27.96 -13.27 -14.97
CA LEU A 475 26.68 -13.37 -15.65
C LEU A 475 26.79 -14.40 -16.78
N ASN A 476 25.77 -15.25 -16.89
CA ASN A 476 25.62 -16.16 -18.02
C ASN A 476 24.13 -16.31 -18.35
N GLU A 477 23.83 -16.84 -19.54
CA GLU A 477 22.46 -17.00 -20.01
C GLU A 477 21.57 -17.86 -19.11
N ILE A 478 22.17 -18.69 -18.26
CA ILE A 478 21.47 -19.59 -17.34
C ILE A 478 20.88 -18.81 -16.16
N ILE A 479 21.63 -17.87 -15.60
CA ILE A 479 21.20 -17.10 -14.42
C ILE A 479 20.62 -15.73 -14.76
N ASP A 480 20.84 -15.24 -15.98
CA ASP A 480 20.47 -13.89 -16.41
C ASP A 480 18.97 -13.57 -16.22
N ARG A 481 18.10 -14.58 -16.28
CA ARG A 481 16.64 -14.43 -16.12
C ARG A 481 16.11 -14.71 -14.70
N LEU A 482 17.00 -14.93 -13.73
CA LEU A 482 16.58 -15.19 -12.35
C LEU A 482 16.20 -13.90 -11.63
N HIS A 483 15.17 -13.94 -10.81
CA HIS A 483 14.78 -12.80 -10.01
C HIS A 483 15.45 -12.85 -8.63
N ILE A 484 16.16 -11.78 -8.26
CA ILE A 484 16.66 -11.55 -6.90
C ILE A 484 15.73 -10.58 -6.18
N LYS A 485 15.20 -11.00 -5.03
CA LYS A 485 14.32 -10.14 -4.20
C LYS A 485 14.71 -10.18 -2.74
N ILE A 486 14.98 -9.00 -2.18
CA ILE A 486 15.59 -8.85 -0.85
C ILE A 486 14.67 -8.04 0.07
N SER A 487 14.46 -8.53 1.28
CA SER A 487 13.71 -7.82 2.33
C SER A 487 14.56 -7.67 3.59
N GLY A 488 14.53 -6.52 4.24
CA GLY A 488 15.26 -6.33 5.51
C GLY A 488 14.66 -7.10 6.69
N CYS A 489 13.46 -7.68 6.55
CA CYS A 489 12.82 -8.55 7.55
C CYS A 489 11.83 -9.53 6.90
N PHE A 490 11.27 -10.43 7.72
CA PHE A 490 10.30 -11.45 7.32
C PHE A 490 8.96 -10.93 6.78
N ASN A 491 8.69 -9.61 6.78
CA ASN A 491 7.41 -9.07 6.28
C ASN A 491 7.25 -9.13 4.75
N SER A 492 8.34 -9.41 4.02
CA SER A 492 8.34 -9.62 2.57
C SER A 492 7.88 -8.40 1.75
N CYS A 493 8.26 -7.19 2.15
CA CYS A 493 7.98 -5.97 1.38
C CYS A 493 8.68 -5.95 0.01
N GLY A 494 9.86 -6.58 -0.09
CA GLY A 494 10.55 -6.83 -1.35
C GLY A 494 10.05 -8.07 -2.10
N GLN A 495 9.04 -8.77 -1.58
CA GLN A 495 8.43 -9.97 -2.19
C GLN A 495 9.37 -11.18 -2.35
N HIS A 496 10.27 -11.42 -1.39
CA HIS A 496 11.27 -12.49 -1.46
C HIS A 496 10.71 -13.92 -1.62
N HIS A 497 9.44 -14.17 -1.28
CA HIS A 497 8.85 -15.51 -1.41
C HIS A 497 8.54 -15.92 -2.85
N VAL A 498 8.38 -14.98 -3.78
CA VAL A 498 8.03 -15.28 -5.19
C VAL A 498 9.24 -15.28 -6.12
N ALA A 499 10.43 -15.03 -5.58
CA ALA A 499 11.67 -14.95 -6.34
C ALA A 499 12.32 -16.33 -6.52
N ASP A 500 13.12 -16.44 -7.57
CA ASP A 500 14.08 -17.53 -7.71
C ASP A 500 15.07 -17.52 -6.53
N LEU A 501 15.64 -16.33 -6.27
CA LEU A 501 16.61 -16.06 -5.22
C LEU A 501 16.04 -15.02 -4.24
N GLY A 502 15.36 -15.51 -3.20
CA GLY A 502 14.77 -14.69 -2.15
C GLY A 502 15.65 -14.55 -0.91
N PHE A 503 15.67 -13.36 -0.32
CA PHE A 503 16.44 -13.10 0.91
C PHE A 503 15.60 -12.29 1.91
N TYR A 504 15.65 -12.66 3.20
CA TYR A 504 15.13 -11.79 4.24
C TYR A 504 16.01 -11.68 5.49
N GLY A 505 16.12 -10.46 6.03
CA GLY A 505 16.97 -10.15 7.17
C GLY A 505 16.56 -10.88 8.44
N VAL A 506 17.54 -11.45 9.14
CA VAL A 506 17.48 -12.08 10.46
C VAL A 506 18.78 -11.78 11.21
N SER A 507 18.80 -11.99 12.53
CA SER A 507 20.00 -11.77 13.35
C SER A 507 20.37 -13.04 14.11
N ARG A 508 21.67 -13.28 14.34
CA ARG A 508 22.16 -14.35 15.22
C ARG A 508 23.16 -13.81 16.24
N LYS A 509 23.20 -14.42 17.43
CA LYS A 509 24.26 -14.19 18.42
C LYS A 509 25.45 -15.09 18.14
N VAL A 510 26.66 -14.53 18.19
CA VAL A 510 27.93 -15.24 18.07
C VAL A 510 28.85 -14.70 19.16
N GLY A 511 29.03 -15.49 20.23
CA GLY A 511 29.61 -15.00 21.48
C GLY A 511 28.76 -13.86 22.05
N ASP A 512 29.42 -12.76 22.41
CA ASP A 512 28.77 -11.56 22.97
C ASP A 512 28.26 -10.57 21.91
N HIS A 513 28.52 -10.83 20.63
CA HIS A 513 28.14 -9.95 19.54
C HIS A 513 26.92 -10.46 18.77
N THR A 514 26.22 -9.55 18.11
CA THR A 514 25.12 -9.87 17.20
C THR A 514 25.60 -9.69 15.76
N VAL A 515 25.20 -10.59 14.87
CA VAL A 515 25.67 -10.65 13.47
C VAL A 515 24.46 -10.56 12.52
N PRO A 516 24.51 -9.69 11.49
CA PRO A 516 23.46 -9.59 10.50
C PRO A 516 23.49 -10.82 9.58
N HIS A 517 22.33 -11.40 9.33
CA HIS A 517 22.16 -12.55 8.47
C HIS A 517 21.00 -12.31 7.49
N PHE A 518 21.03 -13.00 6.36
CA PHE A 518 19.86 -13.19 5.53
C PHE A 518 19.46 -14.66 5.55
N GLN A 519 18.17 -14.92 5.77
CA GLN A 519 17.57 -16.20 5.44
C GLN A 519 17.46 -16.30 3.92
N VAL A 520 18.10 -17.33 3.37
CA VAL A 520 17.99 -17.71 1.96
C VAL A 520 16.68 -18.47 1.74
N VAL A 521 15.91 -18.03 0.75
CA VAL A 521 14.60 -18.56 0.33
C VAL A 521 14.68 -18.91 -1.14
N LEU A 522 14.44 -20.17 -1.50
CA LEU A 522 14.61 -20.65 -2.89
C LEU A 522 13.38 -21.38 -3.40
N GLY A 523 13.18 -21.34 -4.72
CA GLY A 523 12.13 -22.08 -5.41
C GLY A 523 10.77 -21.37 -5.43
N GLY A 524 10.74 -20.04 -5.30
CA GLY A 524 9.54 -19.28 -5.65
C GLY A 524 9.26 -19.35 -7.14
N GLN A 525 8.03 -19.06 -7.54
CA GLN A 525 7.65 -18.99 -8.95
C GLN A 525 6.97 -17.65 -9.20
N TRP A 526 7.68 -16.77 -9.91
CA TRP A 526 7.20 -15.44 -10.30
C TRP A 526 6.06 -15.53 -11.34
N GLU A 527 6.25 -16.40 -12.32
CA GLU A 527 5.26 -16.74 -13.36
C GLU A 527 3.96 -17.27 -12.77
N HIS A 528 2.93 -17.33 -13.61
CA HIS A 528 1.56 -17.67 -13.27
C HIS A 528 1.03 -16.84 -12.10
N ASN A 529 1.31 -15.53 -12.12
CA ASN A 529 0.89 -14.57 -11.10
C ASN A 529 1.26 -14.98 -9.66
N ALA A 530 2.52 -15.37 -9.43
CA ALA A 530 3.00 -15.98 -8.18
C ALA A 530 2.46 -17.41 -7.96
N GLY A 531 2.72 -18.32 -8.90
CA GLY A 531 2.20 -19.69 -8.90
C GLY A 531 2.58 -20.53 -7.68
N SER A 532 3.75 -20.26 -7.07
CA SER A 532 4.19 -20.91 -5.84
C SER A 532 5.22 -20.08 -5.07
N TYR A 533 5.48 -20.46 -3.82
CA TYR A 533 6.38 -19.74 -2.92
C TYR A 533 7.62 -20.53 -2.56
N GLY A 534 8.75 -19.81 -2.49
CA GLY A 534 10.03 -20.35 -2.10
C GLY A 534 10.09 -20.73 -0.62
N LEU A 535 10.97 -21.68 -0.33
CA LEU A 535 11.15 -22.26 1.00
C LEU A 535 12.40 -21.69 1.68
N PRO A 536 12.32 -21.33 2.97
CA PRO A 536 13.51 -20.99 3.76
C PRO A 536 14.46 -22.18 3.85
N ILE A 537 15.73 -21.99 3.45
CA ILE A 537 16.77 -23.03 3.42
C ILE A 537 17.75 -22.89 4.58
N ALA A 538 18.51 -21.79 4.64
CA ALA A 538 19.52 -21.52 5.66
C ALA A 538 19.65 -20.02 5.95
N ALA A 539 20.09 -19.67 7.16
CA ALA A 539 20.45 -18.30 7.50
C ALA A 539 21.96 -18.14 7.30
N ILE A 540 22.36 -17.16 6.50
CA ILE A 540 23.73 -16.93 6.06
C ILE A 540 24.16 -15.53 6.50
N PRO A 541 25.38 -15.35 7.06
CA PRO A 541 25.91 -14.03 7.38
C PRO A 541 25.81 -13.11 6.17
N SER A 542 25.38 -11.86 6.37
CA SER A 542 25.09 -10.92 5.29
C SER A 542 26.24 -10.81 4.27
N LYS A 543 27.48 -10.79 4.76
CA LYS A 543 28.69 -10.69 3.94
C LYS A 543 28.99 -11.92 3.07
N ARG A 544 28.38 -13.08 3.33
CA ARG A 544 28.58 -14.32 2.56
C ARG A 544 27.50 -14.59 1.51
N ILE A 545 26.48 -13.73 1.40
CA ILE A 545 25.43 -13.89 0.40
C ILE A 545 25.96 -13.88 -1.05
N PRO A 546 26.91 -13.01 -1.43
CA PRO A 546 27.49 -13.06 -2.78
C PRO A 546 28.14 -14.42 -3.11
N ASP A 547 28.82 -15.03 -2.15
CA ASP A 547 29.42 -16.37 -2.33
C ASP A 547 28.37 -17.46 -2.51
N VAL A 548 27.25 -17.35 -1.78
CA VAL A 548 26.11 -18.26 -1.93
C VAL A 548 25.51 -18.16 -3.33
N ILE A 549 25.39 -16.95 -3.89
CA ILE A 549 24.88 -16.76 -5.25
C ILE A 549 25.83 -17.39 -6.28
N ARG A 550 27.14 -17.15 -6.17
CA ARG A 550 28.14 -17.81 -7.04
C ARG A 550 28.04 -19.33 -7.00
N MET A 551 27.92 -19.89 -5.79
CA MET A 551 27.80 -21.33 -5.61
C MET A 551 26.50 -21.86 -6.22
N LEU A 552 25.35 -21.22 -5.97
CA LEU A 552 24.06 -21.64 -6.53
C LEU A 552 24.04 -21.53 -8.06
N ALA A 553 24.60 -20.46 -8.62
CA ALA A 553 24.74 -20.27 -10.06
C ALA A 553 25.56 -21.40 -10.69
N ARG A 554 26.69 -21.75 -10.08
CA ARG A 554 27.53 -22.87 -10.52
C ARG A 554 26.78 -24.21 -10.43
N GLN A 555 26.17 -24.52 -9.29
CA GLN A 555 25.43 -25.78 -9.12
C GLN A 555 24.28 -25.88 -10.11
N TYR A 556 23.55 -24.80 -10.36
CA TYR A 556 22.47 -24.77 -11.33
C TYR A 556 23.01 -24.98 -12.76
N GLY A 557 24.10 -24.31 -13.13
CA GLY A 557 24.74 -24.50 -14.43
C GLY A 557 25.24 -25.93 -14.68
N GLU A 558 25.83 -26.57 -13.67
CA GLU A 558 26.41 -27.92 -13.78
C GLU A 558 25.37 -29.05 -13.70
N LEU A 559 24.29 -28.87 -12.91
CA LEU A 559 23.36 -29.95 -12.56
C LEU A 559 21.96 -29.81 -13.16
N ARG A 560 21.65 -28.71 -13.87
CA ARG A 560 20.36 -28.54 -14.53
C ARG A 560 20.16 -29.56 -15.65
N GLY A 561 18.92 -30.00 -15.83
CA GLY A 561 18.51 -30.67 -17.06
C GLY A 561 18.34 -29.70 -18.23
N ASP A 562 18.14 -30.26 -19.42
CA ASP A 562 17.82 -29.49 -20.62
C ASP A 562 16.55 -28.65 -20.41
N ASN A 563 16.66 -27.34 -20.65
CA ASN A 563 15.56 -26.37 -20.48
C ASN A 563 14.89 -26.37 -19.09
N GLU A 564 15.55 -26.93 -18.07
CA GLU A 564 15.01 -26.94 -16.72
C GLU A 564 15.10 -25.54 -16.09
N SER A 565 13.97 -25.00 -15.62
CA SER A 565 13.93 -23.72 -14.88
C SER A 565 14.55 -23.85 -13.50
N PHE A 566 14.99 -22.74 -12.91
CA PHE A 566 15.56 -22.74 -11.55
C PHE A 566 14.57 -23.24 -10.50
N HIS A 567 13.28 -22.87 -10.64
CA HIS A 567 12.21 -23.41 -9.80
C HIS A 567 12.14 -24.94 -9.87
N ALA A 568 12.13 -25.52 -11.08
CA ALA A 568 12.09 -26.97 -11.27
C ALA A 568 13.35 -27.66 -10.72
N PHE A 569 14.51 -27.06 -10.95
CA PHE A 569 15.79 -27.49 -10.40
C PHE A 569 15.78 -27.56 -8.87
N VAL A 570 15.40 -26.48 -8.19
CA VAL A 570 15.31 -26.43 -6.72
C VAL A 570 14.35 -27.49 -6.19
N ARG A 571 13.22 -27.71 -6.86
CA ARG A 571 12.24 -28.74 -6.49
C ARG A 571 12.78 -30.15 -6.65
N ARG A 572 13.52 -30.43 -7.74
CA ARG A 572 14.11 -31.75 -8.03
C ARG A 572 15.25 -32.09 -7.07
N VAL A 573 16.18 -31.17 -6.86
CA VAL A 573 17.31 -31.35 -5.94
C VAL A 573 16.81 -31.43 -4.49
N GLY A 574 15.86 -30.57 -4.14
CA GLY A 574 15.20 -30.58 -2.85
C GLY A 574 15.98 -29.86 -1.73
N LYS A 575 15.22 -29.36 -0.75
CA LYS A 575 15.71 -28.54 0.37
C LYS A 575 16.86 -29.19 1.16
N GLY A 576 16.79 -30.51 1.37
CA GLY A 576 17.76 -31.24 2.20
C GLY A 576 19.17 -31.16 1.64
N GLU A 577 19.31 -31.33 0.32
CA GLU A 577 20.60 -31.33 -0.35
C GLU A 577 21.16 -29.91 -0.53
N ILE A 578 20.30 -28.97 -0.93
CA ILE A 578 20.69 -27.55 -1.04
C ILE A 578 21.17 -27.01 0.31
N LYS A 579 20.55 -27.42 1.43
CA LYS A 579 21.02 -27.04 2.76
C LYS A 579 22.45 -27.52 3.03
N LYS A 580 22.85 -28.71 2.54
CA LYS A 580 24.23 -29.19 2.68
C LYS A 580 25.20 -28.31 1.90
N TRP A 581 24.83 -27.87 0.69
CA TRP A 581 25.64 -26.94 -0.10
C TRP A 581 25.83 -25.59 0.59
N LEU A 582 24.80 -25.11 1.30
CA LEU A 582 24.85 -23.84 2.03
C LEU A 582 25.57 -23.92 3.38
N GLN A 583 25.73 -25.11 3.95
CA GLN A 583 26.29 -25.29 5.30
C GLN A 583 27.67 -24.63 5.50
N PRO A 584 28.65 -24.73 4.58
CA PRO A 584 29.95 -24.06 4.71
C PRO A 584 29.88 -22.53 4.80
N PHE A 585 28.79 -21.92 4.30
CA PHE A 585 28.58 -20.48 4.33
C PHE A 585 27.91 -19.99 5.62
N THR A 586 27.53 -20.89 6.53
CA THR A 586 26.84 -20.51 7.78
C THR A 586 27.79 -20.08 8.90
N GLU A 587 29.09 -20.39 8.76
CA GLU A 587 30.08 -20.14 9.80
C GLU A 587 30.47 -18.66 9.91
N VAL A 588 30.57 -18.18 11.14
CA VAL A 588 31.01 -16.82 11.46
C VAL A 588 32.36 -16.92 12.20
N PRO A 589 33.45 -16.37 11.65
CA PRO A 589 34.74 -16.27 12.34
C PRO A 589 34.63 -15.48 13.64
N ALA A 590 35.58 -15.65 14.55
CA ALA A 590 35.57 -14.88 15.80
C ALA A 590 35.71 -13.37 15.52
N TYR A 591 35.15 -12.53 16.40
CA TYR A 591 35.15 -11.07 16.23
C TYR A 591 36.56 -10.47 15.99
N GLY A 592 37.57 -11.00 16.68
CA GLY A 592 38.97 -10.58 16.50
C GLY A 592 39.58 -10.98 15.16
N GLU A 593 39.06 -12.02 14.50
CA GLU A 593 39.59 -12.54 13.23
C GLU A 593 39.02 -11.79 12.03
N ASN A 594 37.71 -11.50 12.05
CA ASN A 594 37.06 -10.77 10.97
C ASN A 594 35.90 -9.90 11.48
N ARG A 595 36.21 -8.65 11.84
CA ARG A 595 35.24 -7.65 12.30
C ARG A 595 34.17 -7.29 11.26
N SER A 596 34.49 -7.38 9.97
CA SER A 596 33.54 -6.99 8.91
C SER A 596 32.29 -7.87 8.85
N MET A 597 32.38 -9.11 9.39
CA MET A 597 31.22 -10.00 9.54
C MET A 597 30.19 -9.48 10.54
N TYR A 598 30.60 -8.58 11.43
CA TYR A 598 29.76 -8.00 12.48
C TYR A 598 29.24 -6.61 12.10
N SER A 599 29.35 -6.20 10.85
CA SER A 599 28.66 -5.05 10.28
C SER A 599 27.82 -5.50 9.08
N ASP A 600 26.84 -4.69 8.67
CA ASP A 600 26.04 -5.01 7.49
C ASP A 600 26.61 -4.36 6.22
N TRP A 601 26.02 -4.61 5.06
CA TRP A 601 26.36 -3.91 3.82
C TRP A 601 25.88 -2.45 3.87
N GLY A 602 26.75 -1.52 3.47
CA GLY A 602 26.46 -0.09 3.51
C GLY A 602 26.49 0.56 4.89
N ASP A 603 26.62 -0.21 5.98
CA ASP A 603 26.72 0.29 7.34
C ASP A 603 28.05 -0.12 7.98
N PRO A 604 28.96 0.84 8.26
CA PRO A 604 30.26 0.54 8.86
C PRO A 604 30.19 0.27 10.36
N ARG A 605 29.04 0.54 11.02
CA ARG A 605 28.88 0.36 12.46
C ARG A 605 28.82 -1.13 12.79
N GLU A 606 29.23 -1.45 14.01
CA GLU A 606 28.96 -2.78 14.55
C GLU A 606 27.45 -2.99 14.66
N TYR A 607 27.00 -4.14 14.15
CA TYR A 607 25.61 -4.48 14.01
C TYR A 607 24.94 -4.66 15.37
N THR A 608 23.78 -4.03 15.53
CA THR A 608 22.91 -4.22 16.68
C THR A 608 21.45 -4.29 16.23
N ILE A 609 20.60 -4.89 17.07
CA ILE A 609 19.15 -4.85 16.91
C ILE A 609 18.50 -3.73 17.74
N GLY A 610 19.30 -2.90 18.42
CA GLY A 610 18.82 -1.89 19.36
C GLY A 610 18.02 -0.76 18.70
N ASP A 611 18.24 -0.52 17.41
CA ASP A 611 17.56 0.53 16.65
C ASP A 611 16.20 0.08 16.09
N MET A 612 15.83 -1.19 16.27
CA MET A 612 14.56 -1.72 15.78
C MET A 612 13.40 -1.13 16.59
N GLY A 613 12.46 -0.49 15.89
CA GLY A 613 11.27 0.12 16.46
C GLY A 613 10.00 -0.71 16.27
N VAL A 614 8.88 -0.12 16.70
CA VAL A 614 7.54 -0.70 16.45
C VAL A 614 7.09 -0.33 15.04
N GLY A 615 6.57 -1.30 14.31
CA GLY A 615 6.10 -1.10 12.95
C GLY A 615 4.72 -0.46 12.88
N GLU A 616 4.64 0.74 12.30
CA GLU A 616 3.37 1.43 12.01
C GLU A 616 2.63 0.81 10.81
N CYS A 617 3.16 -0.27 10.21
CA CYS A 617 2.70 -0.74 8.90
C CYS A 617 1.31 -1.34 9.01
N ALA A 618 0.93 -1.61 10.25
CA ALA A 618 -0.32 -2.14 10.74
C ALA A 618 -1.30 -1.14 11.28
N GLY A 619 -0.96 0.15 11.34
CA GLY A 619 -1.85 1.11 11.98
C GLY A 619 -2.18 0.72 13.40
N GLU A 620 -2.91 1.55 14.11
CA GLU A 620 -3.62 1.09 15.30
C GLU A 620 -5.05 0.73 14.89
N VAL A 621 -5.66 -0.24 15.56
CA VAL A 621 -7.07 -0.56 15.28
C VAL A 621 -7.92 0.45 16.04
N VAL A 622 -8.55 1.31 15.26
CA VAL A 622 -9.47 2.37 15.68
C VAL A 622 -10.81 2.03 15.04
N SER A 623 -11.89 2.06 15.83
CA SER A 623 -13.20 1.67 15.31
C SER A 623 -13.76 2.77 14.40
N ARG A 624 -14.70 2.40 13.51
CA ARG A 624 -15.43 3.40 12.70
C ARG A 624 -16.10 4.46 13.56
N VAL A 625 -16.68 4.07 14.70
CA VAL A 625 -17.33 5.01 15.62
C VAL A 625 -16.34 6.00 16.19
N ASP A 626 -15.14 5.57 16.59
CA ASP A 626 -14.13 6.49 17.11
C ASP A 626 -13.69 7.51 16.05
N PHE A 627 -13.60 7.11 14.77
CA PHE A 627 -13.36 8.05 13.67
C PHE A 627 -14.50 9.03 13.44
N ASP A 628 -15.74 8.53 13.39
CA ASP A 628 -16.92 9.37 13.17
C ASP A 628 -17.08 10.39 14.32
N LEU A 629 -16.79 9.99 15.57
CA LEU A 629 -16.81 10.88 16.72
C LEU A 629 -15.71 11.93 16.70
N ALA A 630 -14.48 11.55 16.38
CA ALA A 630 -13.40 12.52 16.17
C ALA A 630 -13.72 13.51 15.03
N GLY A 631 -14.41 13.03 13.99
CA GLY A 631 -14.94 13.87 12.92
C GLY A 631 -15.95 14.91 13.43
N ALA A 632 -16.87 14.50 14.31
CA ALA A 632 -17.83 15.39 14.94
C ALA A 632 -17.15 16.40 15.90
N GLU A 633 -16.17 15.98 16.70
CA GLU A 633 -15.39 16.88 17.56
C GLU A 633 -14.65 17.94 16.75
N ARG A 634 -14.05 17.53 15.61
CA ARG A 634 -13.41 18.45 14.67
C ARG A 634 -14.42 19.46 14.12
N GLU A 635 -15.62 19.03 13.73
CA GLU A 635 -16.66 19.93 13.22
C GLU A 635 -17.15 20.92 14.29
N ALA A 636 -17.27 20.48 15.54
CA ALA A 636 -17.58 21.36 16.66
C ALA A 636 -16.45 22.38 16.91
N PHE A 637 -15.20 21.98 16.73
CA PHE A 637 -14.06 22.90 16.78
C PHE A 637 -14.07 23.89 15.60
N GLU A 638 -14.37 23.44 14.38
CA GLU A 638 -14.54 24.31 13.22
C GLU A 638 -15.66 25.32 13.42
N ALA A 639 -16.76 24.92 14.05
CA ALA A 639 -17.84 25.83 14.44
C ALA A 639 -17.33 26.94 15.37
N GLN A 640 -16.48 26.60 16.36
CA GLN A 640 -15.84 27.61 17.22
C GLN A 640 -14.95 28.56 16.43
N LEU A 641 -14.19 28.07 15.45
CA LEU A 641 -13.39 28.95 14.59
C LEU A 641 -14.25 29.89 13.75
N GLN A 642 -15.40 29.44 13.25
CA GLN A 642 -16.34 30.31 12.52
C GLN A 642 -16.97 31.36 13.45
N LEU A 643 -17.28 30.99 14.70
CA LEU A 643 -17.76 31.94 15.71
C LEU A 643 -16.72 33.05 15.95
N ASP A 644 -15.46 32.68 16.13
CA ASP A 644 -14.35 33.62 16.35
C ASP A 644 -14.12 34.53 15.11
N ALA A 645 -14.41 34.03 13.91
CA ALA A 645 -14.35 34.78 12.66
C ALA A 645 -15.57 35.71 12.43
N GLY A 646 -16.59 35.67 13.30
CA GLY A 646 -17.82 36.45 13.15
C GLY A 646 -18.87 35.81 12.23
N GLU A 647 -18.63 34.60 11.74
CA GLU A 647 -19.50 33.85 10.82
C GLU A 647 -20.54 33.02 11.61
N TYR A 648 -21.42 33.71 12.36
CA TYR A 648 -22.30 33.11 13.35
C TYR A 648 -23.28 32.08 12.77
N GLN A 649 -23.81 32.33 11.57
CA GLN A 649 -24.72 31.40 10.90
C GLN A 649 -24.04 30.05 10.65
N LYS A 650 -22.87 30.10 10.03
CA LYS A 650 -22.07 28.92 9.71
C LYS A 650 -21.59 28.20 10.97
N ALA A 651 -21.26 28.95 12.02
CA ALA A 651 -20.93 28.39 13.33
C ALA A 651 -22.10 27.56 13.92
N GLY A 652 -23.31 28.12 13.93
CA GLY A 652 -24.50 27.42 14.42
C GLY A 652 -24.88 26.18 13.60
N GLU A 653 -24.76 26.27 12.27
CA GLU A 653 -25.01 25.15 11.35
C GLU A 653 -24.00 24.01 11.53
N LEU A 654 -22.70 24.32 11.61
CA LEU A 654 -21.65 23.33 11.85
C LEU A 654 -21.80 22.63 13.20
N ALA A 655 -22.14 23.38 14.25
CA ALA A 655 -22.40 22.80 15.58
C ALA A 655 -23.63 21.89 15.60
N TYR A 656 -24.66 22.17 14.78
CA TYR A 656 -25.76 21.24 14.61
C TYR A 656 -25.34 19.98 13.83
N LEU A 657 -24.61 20.14 12.72
CA LEU A 657 -24.14 19.01 11.93
C LEU A 657 -23.23 18.08 12.73
N SER A 658 -22.36 18.62 13.59
CA SER A 658 -21.51 17.81 14.45
C SER A 658 -22.33 16.94 15.41
N MET A 659 -23.45 17.45 15.94
CA MET A 659 -24.38 16.62 16.74
C MET A 659 -25.03 15.53 15.89
N VAL A 660 -25.48 15.83 14.67
CA VAL A 660 -26.08 14.84 13.77
C VAL A 660 -25.07 13.75 13.42
N HIS A 661 -23.83 14.10 13.09
CA HIS A 661 -22.79 13.12 12.76
C HIS A 661 -22.36 12.28 13.97
N ALA A 662 -22.29 12.87 15.18
CA ALA A 662 -22.08 12.11 16.40
C ALA A 662 -23.23 11.12 16.69
N ALA A 663 -24.48 11.52 16.45
CA ALA A 663 -25.63 10.62 16.54
C ALA A 663 -25.55 9.48 15.50
N ALA A 664 -25.19 9.81 14.25
CA ALA A 664 -25.01 8.85 13.18
C ALA A 664 -23.95 7.80 13.51
N ALA A 665 -22.85 8.21 14.17
CA ALA A 665 -21.80 7.31 14.63
C ALA A 665 -22.34 6.17 15.51
N LEU A 666 -23.24 6.48 16.44
CA LEU A 666 -23.92 5.47 17.26
C LEU A 666 -24.94 4.66 16.46
N VAL A 667 -25.76 5.30 15.63
CA VAL A 667 -26.77 4.60 14.81
C VAL A 667 -26.10 3.51 13.95
N ARG A 668 -24.93 3.79 13.39
CA ARG A 668 -24.13 2.86 12.57
C ARG A 668 -23.68 1.60 13.30
N LEU A 669 -23.66 1.58 14.63
CA LEU A 669 -23.43 0.34 15.40
C LEU A 669 -24.54 -0.69 15.21
N GLN A 670 -25.78 -0.24 14.97
CA GLN A 670 -26.95 -1.10 14.83
C GLN A 670 -27.55 -1.08 13.42
N ASN A 671 -27.21 -0.08 12.60
CA ASN A 671 -27.66 0.08 11.23
C ASN A 671 -26.54 0.71 10.37
N LEU A 672 -25.70 -0.13 9.78
CA LEU A 672 -24.53 0.30 8.99
C LEU A 672 -24.92 1.15 7.77
N ASP A 673 -26.11 0.92 7.23
CA ASP A 673 -26.62 1.51 5.99
C ASP A 673 -27.44 2.78 6.24
N VAL A 674 -27.42 3.34 7.45
CA VAL A 674 -27.99 4.67 7.71
C VAL A 674 -27.25 5.70 6.86
N GLY A 675 -27.99 6.41 6.02
CA GLY A 675 -27.46 7.48 5.17
C GLY A 675 -27.01 8.70 5.97
N GLU A 676 -26.73 9.80 5.28
CA GLU A 676 -26.28 11.07 5.89
C GLU A 676 -27.43 12.07 6.15
N ASP A 677 -28.68 11.73 5.81
CA ASP A 677 -29.82 12.64 5.97
C ASP A 677 -30.18 12.81 7.46
N PRO A 678 -30.08 14.03 8.03
CA PRO A 678 -30.46 14.28 9.42
C PRO A 678 -31.90 13.85 9.75
N LYS A 679 -32.83 13.95 8.78
CA LYS A 679 -34.24 13.54 8.95
C LYS A 679 -34.42 12.03 9.12
N VAL A 680 -33.41 11.25 8.75
CA VAL A 680 -33.37 9.80 8.96
C VAL A 680 -32.55 9.47 10.21
N ILE A 681 -31.38 10.13 10.36
CA ILE A 681 -30.45 9.88 11.47
C ILE A 681 -31.11 10.20 12.82
N VAL A 682 -31.73 11.37 12.97
CA VAL A 682 -32.25 11.83 14.26
C VAL A 682 -33.38 10.91 14.77
N PRO A 683 -34.38 10.51 13.96
CA PRO A 683 -35.37 9.53 14.37
C PRO A 683 -34.79 8.14 14.67
N GLU A 684 -33.83 7.66 13.87
CA GLU A 684 -33.18 6.37 14.13
C GLU A 684 -32.36 6.41 15.44
N PHE A 685 -31.68 7.51 15.73
CA PHE A 685 -30.99 7.74 17.00
C PHE A 685 -31.96 7.73 18.17
N GLN A 686 -33.08 8.47 18.06
CA GLN A 686 -34.13 8.48 19.08
C GLN A 686 -34.62 7.06 19.37
N LYS A 687 -35.05 6.34 18.34
CA LYS A 687 -35.59 4.99 18.45
C LYS A 687 -34.59 3.99 19.04
N ARG A 688 -33.33 4.03 18.60
CA ARG A 688 -32.34 2.99 18.92
C ARG A 688 -31.58 3.24 20.21
N PHE A 689 -31.41 4.49 20.62
CA PHE A 689 -30.56 4.85 21.75
C PHE A 689 -31.30 5.61 22.85
N VAL A 690 -32.27 6.46 22.52
CA VAL A 690 -33.01 7.25 23.54
C VAL A 690 -34.19 6.45 24.08
N ASP A 691 -35.07 5.96 23.20
CA ASP A 691 -36.27 5.21 23.59
C ASP A 691 -35.93 3.84 24.21
N SER A 692 -34.79 3.28 23.82
CA SER A 692 -34.23 2.05 24.40
C SER A 692 -33.55 2.28 25.76
N GLY A 693 -33.34 3.53 26.15
CA GLY A 693 -32.63 3.91 27.39
C GLY A 693 -31.11 3.76 27.35
N LEU A 694 -30.50 3.38 26.22
CA LEU A 694 -29.05 3.19 26.09
C LEU A 694 -28.25 4.51 26.21
N PHE A 695 -28.85 5.62 25.79
CA PHE A 695 -28.22 6.94 25.81
C PHE A 695 -28.32 7.65 27.16
N ALA A 696 -29.27 7.24 28.02
CA ALA A 696 -29.57 7.94 29.26
C ALA A 696 -28.31 8.13 30.14
N ASP A 697 -28.06 9.37 30.53
CA ASP A 697 -27.01 9.71 31.47
C ASP A 697 -27.44 9.35 32.91
N PRO A 698 -26.54 8.80 33.75
CA PRO A 698 -26.88 8.41 35.12
C PRO A 698 -27.43 9.55 35.99
N TYR A 699 -27.08 10.80 35.69
CA TYR A 699 -27.45 11.97 36.48
C TYR A 699 -28.39 12.92 35.73
N ALA A 700 -28.18 13.08 34.42
CA ALA A 700 -28.91 14.03 33.58
C ALA A 700 -30.03 13.37 32.73
N GLY A 701 -30.19 12.05 32.79
CA GLY A 701 -31.19 11.31 32.01
C GLY A 701 -31.02 11.58 30.51
N ASN A 702 -32.11 11.93 29.82
CA ASN A 702 -32.11 12.23 28.38
C ASN A 702 -31.83 13.70 28.06
N LYS A 703 -31.36 14.51 29.02
CA LYS A 703 -31.11 15.94 28.82
C LYS A 703 -30.19 16.21 27.63
N PHE A 704 -29.08 15.48 27.51
CA PHE A 704 -28.16 15.69 26.40
C PHE A 704 -28.80 15.38 25.04
N ALA A 705 -29.63 14.35 24.93
CA ALA A 705 -30.37 14.05 23.69
C ALA A 705 -31.34 15.18 23.31
N SER A 706 -31.91 15.88 24.29
CA SER A 706 -32.82 17.00 24.02
C SER A 706 -32.16 18.16 23.28
N TYR A 707 -30.83 18.33 23.39
CA TYR A 707 -30.10 19.34 22.62
C TYR A 707 -30.12 19.06 21.13
N LEU A 708 -29.88 17.81 20.71
CA LEU A 708 -29.99 17.42 19.30
C LEU A 708 -31.42 17.58 18.78
N PHE A 709 -32.44 17.17 19.55
CA PHE A 709 -33.83 17.30 19.12
C PHE A 709 -34.28 18.75 19.01
N ALA A 710 -33.96 19.59 20.00
CA ALA A 710 -34.23 21.03 19.92
C ALA A 710 -33.50 21.68 18.74
N ALA A 711 -32.27 21.23 18.45
CA ALA A 711 -31.50 21.70 17.31
C ALA A 711 -32.06 21.25 15.95
N HIS A 712 -32.66 20.06 15.89
CA HIS A 712 -33.28 19.49 14.68
C HIS A 712 -34.65 20.14 14.38
N ASP A 713 -35.49 20.28 15.40
CA ASP A 713 -36.88 20.72 15.26
C ASP A 713 -37.02 22.26 15.24
N GLY A 714 -36.05 22.98 15.82
CA GLY A 714 -36.12 24.41 16.07
C GLY A 714 -34.88 25.18 15.63
N GLN A 715 -34.41 24.98 14.39
CA GLN A 715 -33.32 25.81 13.86
C GLN A 715 -33.77 27.27 13.73
N PRO A 716 -33.04 28.24 14.32
CA PRO A 716 -33.35 29.65 14.15
C PRO A 716 -33.09 30.07 12.70
N GLU A 717 -33.90 31.01 12.19
CA GLU A 717 -33.72 31.58 10.84
C GLU A 717 -32.36 32.28 10.68
N SER A 718 -31.78 32.76 11.78
CA SER A 718 -30.45 33.34 11.83
C SER A 718 -29.78 33.15 13.20
N PHE A 719 -28.48 32.91 13.24
CA PHE A 719 -27.71 32.86 14.49
C PHE A 719 -27.10 34.23 14.86
N SER A 720 -27.25 34.62 16.13
CA SER A 720 -26.46 35.68 16.76
C SER A 720 -25.17 35.10 17.32
N ALA A 721 -24.19 35.95 17.68
CA ALA A 721 -22.99 35.50 18.37
C ALA A 721 -23.29 34.68 19.63
N GLU A 722 -24.32 35.09 20.39
CA GLU A 722 -24.74 34.41 21.61
C GLU A 722 -25.43 33.07 21.31
N SER A 723 -26.36 33.02 20.35
CA SER A 723 -27.06 31.76 20.03
C SER A 723 -26.14 30.75 19.32
N ALA A 724 -25.19 31.20 18.50
CA ALA A 724 -24.16 30.35 17.92
C ALA A 724 -23.26 29.74 19.00
N ARG A 725 -22.81 30.54 19.97
CA ARG A 725 -22.02 30.06 21.11
C ARG A 725 -22.78 29.01 21.92
N TYR A 726 -24.06 29.27 22.27
CA TYR A 726 -24.86 28.28 22.99
C TYR A 726 -25.00 26.98 22.20
N ARG A 727 -25.22 27.05 20.88
CA ARG A 727 -25.31 25.85 20.03
C ARG A 727 -24.01 25.05 20.01
N ILE A 728 -22.85 25.72 20.01
CA ILE A 728 -21.53 25.06 20.10
C ILE A 728 -21.35 24.37 21.46
N GLU A 729 -21.72 25.03 22.56
CA GLU A 729 -21.65 24.43 23.91
C GLU A 729 -22.58 23.22 24.05
N GLU A 730 -23.81 23.32 23.54
CA GLU A 730 -24.76 22.21 23.47
C GLU A 730 -24.21 21.03 22.64
N ALA A 731 -23.59 21.33 21.50
CA ALA A 731 -22.97 20.33 20.64
C ALA A 731 -21.82 19.60 21.35
N GLY A 732 -20.95 20.33 22.06
CA GLY A 732 -19.88 19.74 22.87
C GLY A 732 -20.42 18.78 23.92
N LEU A 733 -21.41 19.21 24.70
CA LEU A 733 -22.06 18.37 25.72
C LEU A 733 -22.74 17.14 25.12
N PHE A 734 -23.38 17.28 23.96
CA PHE A 734 -23.99 16.16 23.25
C PHE A 734 -22.93 15.15 22.80
N ILE A 735 -21.84 15.61 22.19
CA ILE A 735 -20.74 14.74 21.71
C ILE A 735 -20.10 13.99 22.88
N GLU A 736 -19.85 14.64 24.02
CA GLU A 736 -19.36 13.97 25.23
C GLU A 736 -20.32 12.87 25.76
N ALA A 737 -21.63 13.13 25.71
CA ALA A 737 -22.64 12.15 26.08
C ALA A 737 -22.65 10.95 25.10
N VAL A 738 -22.41 11.21 23.81
CA VAL A 738 -22.23 10.18 22.78
C VAL A 738 -21.00 9.32 23.04
N HIS A 739 -19.84 9.91 23.37
CA HIS A 739 -18.65 9.17 23.79
C HIS A 739 -18.95 8.26 24.98
N SER A 740 -19.60 8.82 26.00
CA SER A 740 -19.97 8.10 27.21
C SER A 740 -20.91 6.92 26.90
N CYS A 741 -21.87 7.12 25.99
CA CYS A 741 -22.75 6.05 25.52
C CYS A 741 -21.98 4.96 24.76
N ASN A 742 -21.10 5.33 23.83
CA ASN A 742 -20.27 4.39 23.07
C ASN A 742 -19.44 3.49 24.00
N VAL A 743 -18.78 4.07 25.01
CA VAL A 743 -18.01 3.31 26.01
C VAL A 743 -18.91 2.32 26.79
N ARG A 744 -20.10 2.74 27.19
CA ARG A 744 -21.06 1.85 27.91
C ARG A 744 -21.53 0.70 27.03
N VAL A 745 -21.92 0.97 25.78
CA VAL A 745 -22.41 -0.04 24.83
C VAL A 745 -21.28 -1.00 24.42
N GLY A 746 -20.05 -0.49 24.24
CA GLY A 746 -18.85 -1.30 23.99
C GLY A 746 -18.50 -2.25 25.14
N ASN A 747 -18.74 -1.84 26.39
CA ASN A 747 -18.50 -2.71 27.55
C ASN A 747 -19.58 -3.79 27.74
N GLN A 748 -20.84 -3.52 27.38
CA GLN A 748 -21.94 -4.51 27.44
C GLN A 748 -21.82 -5.62 26.38
N SER A 749 -21.29 -5.30 25.19
CA SER A 749 -21.01 -6.28 24.14
C SER A 749 -19.82 -7.21 24.47
N ASN A 750 -18.86 -6.75 25.29
CA ASN A 750 -17.76 -7.59 25.80
C ASN A 750 -18.22 -8.65 26.83
N THR A 751 -19.35 -8.44 27.51
CA THR A 751 -19.96 -9.46 28.40
C THR A 751 -20.85 -10.46 27.66
N ALA A 752 -21.27 -10.17 26.42
CA ALA A 752 -22.12 -11.04 25.62
C ALA A 752 -21.35 -11.98 24.66
N GLY A 753 -20.02 -11.86 24.60
CA GLY A 753 -19.15 -12.64 23.70
C GLY A 753 -18.95 -14.12 24.04
N THR A 754 -19.51 -14.62 25.14
CA THR A 754 -19.63 -16.06 25.42
C THR A 754 -20.96 -16.60 24.90
N LEU A 755 -21.18 -16.53 23.58
CA LEU A 755 -22.22 -17.33 22.94
C LEU A 755 -21.65 -18.71 22.62
N SER A 756 -22.22 -19.69 23.31
CA SER A 756 -21.99 -21.12 23.15
C SER A 756 -22.12 -21.56 21.70
N VAL A 757 -21.05 -22.13 21.15
CA VAL A 757 -21.12 -23.01 19.98
C VAL A 757 -22.06 -24.17 20.32
N PRO A 758 -23.09 -24.48 19.51
CA PRO A 758 -23.91 -25.67 19.73
C PRO A 758 -23.01 -26.90 19.65
N LYS A 759 -22.97 -27.70 20.73
CA LYS A 759 -22.36 -29.03 20.71
C LYS A 759 -23.15 -29.90 19.72
N PHE A 760 -22.62 -30.07 18.52
CA PHE A 760 -23.02 -31.18 17.67
C PHE A 760 -22.47 -32.47 18.28
N ALA A 761 -23.38 -33.37 18.64
CA ALA A 761 -23.07 -34.70 19.14
C ALA A 761 -22.31 -35.48 18.05
N VAL A 762 -21.04 -35.81 18.33
CA VAL A 762 -20.29 -36.81 17.58
C VAL A 762 -20.63 -38.15 18.20
N ASP A 763 -21.48 -38.90 17.50
CA ASP A 763 -21.85 -40.27 17.86
C ASP A 763 -20.64 -41.19 17.60
N ALA A 764 -19.98 -41.61 18.68
CA ALA A 764 -18.79 -42.45 18.64
C ALA A 764 -19.20 -43.93 18.64
N THR A 765 -19.21 -44.55 17.46
CA THR A 765 -19.19 -46.01 17.31
C THR A 765 -17.81 -46.48 16.88
N ARG A 766 -17.07 -47.12 17.82
CA ARG A 766 -16.09 -48.20 17.62
C ARG A 766 -15.47 -48.57 18.98
N ARG A 767 -15.94 -49.67 19.58
CA ARG A 767 -15.36 -51.03 19.52
C ARG A 767 -14.10 -51.20 20.39
N SER A 768 -14.36 -51.61 21.62
CA SER A 768 -13.72 -52.70 22.38
C SER A 768 -12.37 -53.23 21.87
N GLU A 769 -11.34 -53.06 22.70
CA GLU A 769 -10.22 -53.99 22.81
C GLU A 769 -10.48 -54.96 23.97
N SER A 770 -10.33 -56.25 23.67
CA SER A 770 -10.03 -57.29 24.64
C SER A 770 -8.93 -58.15 24.03
N VAL A 771 -7.86 -58.32 24.82
CA VAL A 771 -6.61 -59.09 24.61
C VAL A 771 -5.48 -58.33 23.95
#